data_AF-A0A5C5QCX9-F1
#
_entry.id   AF-A0A5C5QCX9-F1
#
_cell.length_a   1.000
_cell.length_b   1.000
_cell.length_c   1.000
_cell.angle_alpha   90.00
_cell.angle_beta   90.00
_cell.angle_gamma   90.00
#
_symmetry.space_group_name_H-M   'P 1'
#
loop_
_entity.id
_entity.type
_entity.pdbx_description
1 polymer ?
#
loop_
_entity_poly.entity_id
_entity_poly.type
_entity_poly.pdbx_seq_one_letter_code
_entity_poly.pdbx_strand_id
1 'polypeptide(L)'
;MRNWYSAQDLAGLPGMPSTVQGISYRAKRESWECQLRLGQGGGREYAFAILPKETQTALITATVANEALPQSVEPHVILAGRDSEKASRLNDSQSSVMTARLAFVREIERMSKVVSQNRAILTLVALAKTGDLSPYLNDRVIRANDRKTEDRTLSERTLKRWLADYRAHGEIGLAPARRQKDMSVPTWAAEFLKHYQRPQKPSVEAAYEQFKQLHQDIQTSVCPSIHAVRRWLKKLSPSVRERGRMGPHELNALKAYNRRQADMLWPNDVWVADGHTFDAEVINPLTGQIFRPEITMVIDWGTRRIVGFSVNLAESTLATLDTLRDGVSRCGMYKVFYVDNGSGFDNAVVYEVNDRLGGTITHSLPYNSQARGVIERPHKTILVRLAKTFESYIGADMDKEAATKTHKLSRKQLALGIAPTVVPEFSVFFAALQQALDDYNRRPHRGLPKFRDPATLRKRHQSPMESWKSAEAEGWEPLLADANIVESLTRPQVERTVHRCQVQWNSGTYFLKDLDGFHGEQVRVAYDFRDSSRVWVHSLEGDLIGEALLDGNASPAMPKTMLEKASEKRERGQLSRLVKKAKTITGQDVEMRVIAPQSSQYDLSPDQLAEAQRFAQLAAPQASAFELPTDPTARYRLWHQIDARITSGESLTAEETQWHARYPQHLDFKSIQQMFAFADQARA
;
A
#
# COMPACT_ATOMS: atom_id res chain seq x y z
N MET A 1 6.60 -28.08 58.44
CA MET A 1 7.56 -29.08 58.95
C MET A 1 6.84 -30.05 59.89
N ARG A 2 7.07 -31.36 59.74
CA ARG A 2 6.51 -32.38 60.64
C ARG A 2 7.36 -32.43 61.93
N ASN A 3 6.73 -32.31 63.10
CA ASN A 3 7.45 -32.22 64.39
C ASN A 3 7.67 -33.58 65.08
N TRP A 4 7.01 -34.64 64.60
CA TRP A 4 7.02 -35.98 65.21
C TRP A 4 7.26 -37.07 64.16
N TYR A 5 8.17 -38.00 64.45
CA TYR A 5 8.62 -39.05 63.53
C TYR A 5 8.53 -40.42 64.18
N SER A 6 8.05 -41.43 63.43
CA SER A 6 7.98 -42.80 63.95
C SER A 6 9.32 -43.53 63.86
N ALA A 7 9.48 -44.61 64.62
CA ALA A 7 10.65 -45.47 64.53
C ALA A 7 10.88 -46.05 63.12
N GLN A 8 9.85 -46.11 62.27
CA GLN A 8 10.01 -46.52 60.87
C GLN A 8 10.57 -45.39 60.00
N ASP A 9 10.16 -44.15 60.25
CA ASP A 9 10.66 -42.96 59.53
C ASP A 9 12.14 -42.69 59.82
N LEU A 10 12.63 -43.12 60.99
CA LEU A 10 13.99 -42.88 61.46
C LEU A 10 14.97 -44.01 61.10
N ALA A 11 14.47 -45.19 60.73
CA ALA A 11 15.30 -46.38 60.50
C ALA A 11 16.24 -46.18 59.32
N GLY A 12 17.54 -46.37 59.55
CA GLY A 12 18.56 -46.26 58.51
C GLY A 12 18.95 -44.82 58.13
N LEU A 13 18.42 -43.79 58.80
CA LEU A 13 18.91 -42.42 58.63
C LEU A 13 20.31 -42.24 59.25
N PRO A 14 21.11 -41.27 58.76
CA PRO A 14 22.39 -40.94 59.36
C PRO A 14 22.26 -40.70 60.87
N GLY A 15 23.10 -41.37 61.66
CA GLY A 15 23.05 -41.31 63.12
C GLY A 15 21.97 -42.17 63.78
N MET A 16 21.20 -42.97 63.03
CA MET A 16 20.14 -43.86 63.54
C MET A 16 20.43 -45.35 63.32
N PRO A 17 19.92 -46.24 64.19
CA PRO A 17 19.93 -47.68 63.93
C PRO A 17 19.20 -48.06 62.64
N SER A 18 19.66 -49.10 61.96
CA SER A 18 19.07 -49.60 60.71
C SER A 18 17.73 -50.33 60.88
N THR A 19 17.34 -50.66 62.11
CA THR A 19 16.10 -51.39 62.42
C THR A 19 15.19 -50.59 63.35
N VAL A 20 13.87 -50.75 63.17
CA VAL A 20 12.82 -50.14 64.00
C VAL A 20 12.95 -50.54 65.48
N GLN A 21 13.35 -51.79 65.73
CA GLN A 21 13.62 -52.30 67.08
C GLN A 21 14.83 -51.59 67.69
N GLY A 22 15.90 -51.39 66.92
CA GLY A 22 17.09 -50.66 67.36
C GLY A 22 16.77 -49.21 67.77
N ILE A 23 15.91 -48.53 67.03
CA ILE A 23 15.45 -47.18 67.38
C ILE A 23 14.64 -47.18 68.67
N SER A 24 13.73 -48.14 68.83
CA SER A 24 12.93 -48.26 70.05
C SER A 24 13.79 -48.54 71.29
N TYR A 25 14.84 -49.35 71.17
CA TYR A 25 15.81 -49.57 72.24
C TYR A 25 16.62 -48.31 72.55
N ARG A 26 17.10 -47.61 71.52
CA ARG A 26 17.86 -46.37 71.69
C ARG A 26 17.03 -45.27 72.32
N ALA A 27 15.80 -45.08 71.86
CA ALA A 27 14.87 -44.10 72.41
C ALA A 27 14.53 -44.38 73.89
N LYS A 28 14.44 -45.66 74.29
CA LYS A 28 14.31 -46.04 75.71
C LYS A 28 15.58 -45.76 76.51
N ARG A 29 16.76 -46.07 75.97
CA ARG A 29 18.06 -45.86 76.64
C ARG A 29 18.38 -44.38 76.84
N GLU A 30 18.03 -43.55 75.86
CA GLU A 30 18.31 -42.12 75.83
C GLU A 30 17.09 -41.27 76.23
N SER A 31 16.02 -41.90 76.72
CA SER A 31 14.80 -41.27 77.23
C SER A 31 14.21 -40.21 76.29
N TRP A 32 14.05 -40.55 75.01
CA TRP A 32 13.51 -39.63 74.02
C TRP A 32 12.04 -39.29 74.29
N GLU A 33 11.70 -38.01 74.11
CA GLU A 33 10.32 -37.55 74.19
C GLU A 33 9.47 -38.25 73.12
N CYS A 34 8.41 -38.95 73.56
CA CYS A 34 7.55 -39.72 72.67
C CYS A 34 6.06 -39.49 72.95
N GLN A 35 5.26 -39.49 71.89
CA GLN A 35 3.80 -39.48 71.93
C GLN A 35 3.22 -40.73 71.25
N LEU A 36 1.98 -41.08 71.59
CA LEU A 36 1.24 -42.12 70.88
C LEU A 36 0.69 -41.57 69.56
N ARG A 37 0.83 -42.33 68.48
CA ARG A 37 0.26 -42.00 67.17
C ARG A 37 -1.28 -42.10 67.23
N LEU A 38 -1.96 -41.08 66.72
CA LEU A 38 -3.41 -41.09 66.50
C LEU A 38 -3.74 -41.94 65.24
N GLY A 39 -4.22 -43.17 65.44
CA GLY A 39 -4.63 -44.09 64.37
C GLY A 39 -4.64 -45.57 64.81
N GLN A 40 -5.22 -46.48 64.00
CA GLN A 40 -5.18 -47.91 64.30
C GLN A 40 -3.73 -48.43 64.25
N GLY A 41 -3.23 -48.96 65.39
CA GLY A 41 -1.89 -49.55 65.49
C GLY A 41 -0.97 -49.01 66.61
N GLY A 42 -1.35 -47.94 67.33
CA GLY A 42 -0.78 -47.58 68.65
C GLY A 42 0.74 -47.35 68.77
N GLY A 43 1.46 -47.12 67.68
CA GLY A 43 2.91 -46.90 67.69
C GLY A 43 3.36 -45.58 68.34
N ARG A 44 4.62 -45.52 68.81
CA ARG A 44 5.22 -44.30 69.36
C ARG A 44 5.88 -43.45 68.27
N GLU A 45 5.73 -42.14 68.37
CA GLU A 45 6.45 -41.14 67.58
C GLU A 45 7.35 -40.30 68.49
N TYR A 46 8.51 -39.88 67.99
CA TYR A 46 9.54 -39.15 68.71
C TYR A 46 9.69 -37.72 68.17
N ALA A 47 9.93 -36.77 69.08
CA ALA A 47 10.04 -35.36 68.73
C ALA A 47 11.29 -35.08 67.88
N PHE A 48 11.18 -34.21 66.87
CA PHE A 48 12.31 -33.85 66.00
C PHE A 48 13.52 -33.30 66.77
N ALA A 49 13.28 -32.48 67.80
CA ALA A 49 14.32 -31.77 68.54
C ALA A 49 15.26 -32.69 69.32
N ILE A 50 14.82 -33.91 69.68
CA ILE A 50 15.61 -34.85 70.48
C ILE A 50 16.49 -35.78 69.62
N LEU A 51 16.31 -35.76 68.30
CA LEU A 51 17.07 -36.62 67.38
C LEU A 51 18.52 -36.09 67.24
N PRO A 52 19.51 -36.95 66.92
CA PRO A 52 20.86 -36.53 66.60
C PRO A 52 20.89 -35.46 65.50
N LYS A 53 21.84 -34.51 65.59
CA LYS A 53 21.97 -33.39 64.63
C LYS A 53 22.07 -33.85 63.19
N GLU A 54 22.80 -34.94 62.94
CA GLU A 54 22.94 -35.53 61.60
C GLU A 54 21.59 -36.02 61.03
N THR A 55 20.75 -36.60 61.88
CA THR A 55 19.39 -37.02 61.50
C THR A 55 18.48 -35.81 61.26
N GLN A 56 18.59 -34.77 62.10
CA GLN A 56 17.83 -33.53 61.93
C GLN A 56 18.17 -32.89 60.57
N THR A 57 19.46 -32.79 60.23
CA THR A 57 19.90 -32.25 58.94
C THR A 57 19.38 -33.09 57.78
N ALA A 58 19.48 -34.42 57.85
CA ALA A 58 18.98 -35.32 56.81
C ALA A 58 17.45 -35.17 56.57
N LEU A 59 16.68 -35.02 57.65
CA LEU A 59 15.22 -34.79 57.58
C LEU A 59 14.89 -33.42 56.99
N ILE A 60 15.62 -32.36 57.35
CA ILE A 60 15.45 -31.02 56.78
C ILE A 60 15.77 -31.05 55.27
N THR A 61 16.89 -31.65 54.87
CA THR A 61 17.27 -31.78 53.46
C THR A 61 16.23 -32.56 52.66
N ALA A 62 15.68 -33.65 53.21
CA ALA A 62 14.61 -34.41 52.57
C ALA A 62 13.32 -33.59 52.40
N THR A 63 12.96 -32.74 53.37
CA THR A 63 11.79 -31.84 53.23
C THR A 63 11.99 -30.76 52.17
N VAL A 64 13.19 -30.19 52.07
CA VAL A 64 13.52 -29.17 51.05
C VAL A 64 13.57 -29.80 49.65
N ALA A 65 14.09 -31.03 49.53
CA ALA A 65 14.10 -31.77 48.26
C ALA A 65 12.68 -32.15 47.78
N ASN A 66 11.75 -32.43 48.70
CA ASN A 66 10.34 -32.70 48.38
C ASN A 66 9.51 -31.43 48.11
N GLU A 67 9.96 -30.25 48.55
CA GLU A 67 9.35 -28.96 48.19
C GLU A 67 9.85 -28.41 46.83
N ALA A 68 10.91 -29.00 46.26
CA ALA A 68 11.51 -28.57 44.99
C ALA A 68 10.93 -29.26 43.73
N LEU A 69 9.83 -30.00 43.86
CA LEU A 69 9.03 -30.45 42.72
C LEU A 69 7.85 -29.48 42.54
N PRO A 70 7.60 -28.92 41.34
CA PRO A 70 6.47 -28.03 41.13
C PRO A 70 5.19 -28.81 41.42
N GLN A 71 4.51 -28.46 42.50
CA GLN A 71 3.17 -28.95 42.75
C GLN A 71 2.30 -28.56 41.57
N SER A 72 1.86 -29.57 40.83
CA SER A 72 0.74 -29.49 39.90
C SER A 72 -0.42 -28.83 40.64
N VAL A 73 -0.67 -27.57 40.29
CA VAL A 73 -1.89 -26.87 40.65
C VAL A 73 -3.01 -27.76 40.12
N GLU A 74 -3.80 -28.37 41.01
CA GLU A 74 -5.09 -28.90 40.60
C GLU A 74 -5.79 -27.77 39.85
N PRO A 75 -6.31 -28.00 38.63
CA PRO A 75 -7.09 -26.99 37.96
C PRO A 75 -8.28 -26.71 38.86
N HIS A 76 -8.21 -25.59 39.60
CA HIS A 76 -9.40 -24.82 39.87
C HIS A 76 -10.06 -24.67 38.52
N VAL A 77 -11.19 -25.34 38.33
CA VAL A 77 -12.06 -25.14 37.19
C VAL A 77 -12.43 -23.68 37.24
N ILE A 78 -11.63 -22.84 36.58
CA ILE A 78 -12.09 -21.52 36.18
C ILE A 78 -13.20 -21.86 35.21
N LEU A 79 -14.44 -21.54 35.58
CA LEU A 79 -15.56 -21.43 34.65
C LEU A 79 -15.26 -20.27 33.68
N ALA A 80 -14.16 -20.36 32.93
CA ALA A 80 -13.58 -19.32 32.08
C ALA A 80 -14.32 -19.18 30.73
N GLY A 81 -15.57 -19.64 30.67
CA GLY A 81 -16.39 -19.57 29.47
C GLY A 81 -17.57 -18.60 29.58
N ARG A 82 -18.03 -18.24 30.78
CA ARG A 82 -19.25 -17.43 30.94
C ARG A 82 -19.01 -15.94 31.22
N ASP A 83 -17.90 -15.60 31.86
CA ASP A 83 -17.62 -14.22 32.29
C ASP A 83 -16.79 -13.43 31.29
N SER A 84 -15.89 -14.08 30.54
CA SER A 84 -15.03 -13.42 29.54
C SER A 84 -15.83 -12.81 28.38
N GLU A 85 -16.82 -13.52 27.84
CA GLU A 85 -17.67 -13.00 26.76
C GLU A 85 -18.56 -11.84 27.20
N LYS A 86 -19.01 -11.81 28.46
CA LYS A 86 -19.91 -10.78 28.98
C LYS A 86 -19.17 -9.53 29.48
N ALA A 87 -17.94 -9.68 29.99
CA ALA A 87 -17.13 -8.56 30.46
C ALA A 87 -16.69 -7.65 29.29
N SER A 88 -16.54 -8.24 28.09
CA SER A 88 -16.27 -7.51 26.84
C SER A 88 -17.32 -6.46 26.46
N ARG A 89 -18.51 -6.50 27.06
CA ARG A 89 -19.64 -5.58 26.78
C ARG A 89 -19.69 -4.36 27.71
N LEU A 90 -18.81 -4.29 28.70
CA LEU A 90 -18.71 -3.17 29.64
C LEU A 90 -17.85 -2.05 29.05
N ASN A 91 -18.26 -0.80 29.23
CA ASN A 91 -17.39 0.33 28.90
C ASN A 91 -16.34 0.56 30.00
N ASP A 92 -15.28 1.30 29.71
CA ASP A 92 -14.18 1.57 30.66
C ASP A 92 -14.67 2.11 32.00
N SER A 93 -15.74 2.91 31.98
CA SER A 93 -16.33 3.45 33.20
C SER A 93 -16.95 2.33 34.07
N GLN A 94 -17.74 1.44 33.45
CA GLN A 94 -18.36 0.29 34.11
C GLN A 94 -17.29 -0.69 34.62
N SER A 95 -16.28 -0.99 33.82
CA SER A 95 -15.16 -1.86 34.19
C SER A 95 -14.37 -1.32 35.38
N SER A 96 -14.13 0.00 35.40
CA SER A 96 -13.48 0.67 36.52
C SER A 96 -14.29 0.62 37.81
N VAL A 97 -15.62 0.83 37.75
CA VAL A 97 -16.52 0.70 38.91
C VAL A 97 -16.60 -0.75 39.39
N MET A 98 -16.70 -1.70 38.46
CA MET A 98 -16.71 -3.14 38.74
C MET A 98 -15.43 -3.56 39.48
N THR A 99 -14.27 -3.17 38.96
CA THR A 99 -12.96 -3.46 39.57
C THR A 99 -12.86 -2.85 40.97
N ALA A 100 -13.34 -1.62 41.14
CA ALA A 100 -13.37 -0.97 42.44
C ALA A 100 -14.25 -1.72 43.46
N ARG A 101 -15.43 -2.18 43.05
CA ARG A 101 -16.33 -2.99 43.89
C ARG A 101 -15.76 -4.38 44.19
N LEU A 102 -15.09 -5.00 43.22
CA LEU A 102 -14.45 -6.30 43.36
C LEU A 102 -13.37 -6.27 44.44
N ALA A 103 -12.59 -5.18 44.53
CA ALA A 103 -11.59 -5.02 45.59
C ALA A 103 -12.20 -5.14 46.99
N PHE A 104 -13.38 -4.54 47.22
CA PHE A 104 -14.09 -4.68 48.50
C PHE A 104 -14.64 -6.08 48.73
N VAL A 105 -15.15 -6.74 47.68
CA VAL A 105 -15.62 -8.14 47.78
C VAL A 105 -14.46 -9.07 48.16
N ARG A 106 -13.31 -8.96 47.49
CA ARG A 106 -12.11 -9.75 47.77
C ARG A 106 -11.57 -9.49 49.17
N GLU A 107 -11.60 -8.25 49.64
CA GLU A 107 -11.18 -7.93 51.00
C GLU A 107 -12.13 -8.56 52.05
N ILE A 108 -13.44 -8.54 51.80
CA ILE A 108 -14.40 -9.22 52.68
C ILE A 108 -14.16 -10.74 52.67
N GLU A 109 -13.92 -11.36 51.51
CA GLU A 109 -13.56 -12.78 51.42
C GLU A 109 -12.29 -13.10 52.21
N ARG A 110 -11.27 -12.24 52.13
CA ARG A 110 -10.00 -12.38 52.85
C ARG A 110 -10.20 -12.32 54.36
N MET A 111 -10.91 -11.30 54.87
CA MET A 111 -11.21 -11.15 56.30
C MET A 111 -12.10 -12.28 56.83
N SER A 112 -13.02 -12.78 55.99
CA SER A 112 -13.96 -13.85 56.36
C SER A 112 -13.28 -15.20 56.62
N LYS A 113 -11.98 -15.35 56.33
CA LYS A 113 -11.18 -16.53 56.71
C LYS A 113 -10.89 -16.60 58.21
N VAL A 114 -10.98 -15.46 58.91
CA VAL A 114 -10.58 -15.31 60.32
C VAL A 114 -11.73 -14.81 61.20
N VAL A 115 -12.64 -14.01 60.63
CA VAL A 115 -13.82 -13.49 61.34
C VAL A 115 -15.11 -13.80 60.56
N SER A 116 -16.28 -13.63 61.19
CA SER A 116 -17.54 -13.78 60.48
C SER A 116 -17.71 -12.72 59.39
N GLN A 117 -18.41 -13.06 58.30
CA GLN A 117 -18.65 -12.15 57.17
C GLN A 117 -19.31 -10.82 57.62
N ASN A 118 -20.27 -10.87 58.54
CA ASN A 118 -20.89 -9.66 59.08
C ASN A 118 -19.89 -8.80 59.87
N ARG A 119 -18.97 -9.43 60.63
CA ARG A 119 -17.92 -8.70 61.34
C ARG A 119 -16.93 -8.05 60.37
N ALA A 120 -16.53 -8.75 59.31
CA ALA A 120 -15.69 -8.19 58.24
C ALA A 120 -16.32 -6.97 57.56
N ILE A 121 -17.62 -7.05 57.23
CA ILE A 121 -18.38 -5.92 56.64
C ILE A 121 -18.43 -4.73 57.60
N LEU A 122 -18.75 -4.96 58.88
CA LEU A 122 -18.82 -3.88 59.87
C LEU A 122 -17.46 -3.23 60.11
N THR A 123 -16.37 -4.01 60.13
CA THR A 123 -15.01 -3.48 60.24
C THR A 123 -14.65 -2.60 59.05
N LEU A 124 -14.92 -3.02 57.80
CA LEU A 124 -14.65 -2.18 56.63
C LEU A 124 -15.48 -0.91 56.60
N VAL A 125 -16.75 -0.96 57.04
CA VAL A 125 -17.59 0.23 57.17
C VAL A 125 -17.07 1.18 58.25
N ALA A 126 -16.58 0.65 59.38
CA ALA A 126 -15.99 1.46 60.44
C ALA A 126 -14.69 2.15 59.97
N LEU A 127 -13.78 1.39 59.36
CA LEU A 127 -12.53 1.93 58.79
C LEU A 127 -12.80 2.95 57.68
N ALA A 128 -13.82 2.73 56.85
CA ALA A 128 -14.24 3.70 55.82
C ALA A 128 -14.77 5.01 56.39
N LYS A 129 -15.32 4.99 57.61
CA LYS A 129 -15.82 6.20 58.30
C LYS A 129 -14.70 6.97 59.00
N THR A 130 -13.72 6.27 59.57
CA THR A 130 -12.58 6.89 60.26
C THR A 130 -11.46 7.29 59.31
N GLY A 131 -11.47 6.80 58.07
CA GLY A 131 -10.43 7.07 57.06
C GLY A 131 -9.25 6.11 57.13
N ASP A 132 -9.33 5.07 57.95
CA ASP A 132 -8.25 4.11 58.23
C ASP A 132 -8.28 2.88 57.30
N LEU A 133 -8.92 2.98 56.14
CA LEU A 133 -8.82 1.94 55.11
C LEU A 133 -7.38 1.89 54.57
N SER A 134 -6.95 0.71 54.10
CA SER A 134 -5.69 0.62 53.36
C SER A 134 -5.69 1.62 52.19
N PRO A 135 -4.54 2.22 51.84
CA PRO A 135 -4.45 3.18 50.73
C PRO A 135 -5.09 2.67 49.44
N TYR A 136 -4.87 1.39 49.13
CA TYR A 136 -5.45 0.70 47.98
C TYR A 136 -6.98 0.67 47.95
N LEU A 137 -7.64 0.47 49.10
CA LEU A 137 -9.11 0.46 49.19
C LEU A 137 -9.67 1.87 49.26
N ASN A 138 -8.97 2.78 49.93
CA ASN A 138 -9.40 4.16 50.11
C ASN A 138 -9.59 4.87 48.76
N ASP A 139 -8.61 4.72 47.85
CA ASP A 139 -8.65 5.26 46.48
C ASP A 139 -9.82 4.74 45.64
N ARG A 140 -10.40 3.59 46.03
CA ARG A 140 -11.47 2.90 45.31
C ARG A 140 -12.86 3.17 45.86
N VAL A 141 -13.00 3.77 47.04
CA VAL A 141 -14.30 4.08 47.67
C VAL A 141 -15.17 4.96 46.77
N ILE A 142 -14.61 6.07 46.30
CA ILE A 142 -15.31 7.04 45.44
C ILE A 142 -15.78 6.36 44.15
N ARG A 143 -14.89 5.57 43.53
CA ARG A 143 -15.19 4.90 42.27
C ARG A 143 -16.23 3.80 42.43
N ALA A 144 -16.18 3.02 43.51
CA ALA A 144 -17.13 1.93 43.76
C ALA A 144 -18.56 2.44 44.00
N ASN A 145 -18.71 3.63 44.59
CA ASN A 145 -20.03 4.23 44.85
C ASN A 145 -20.75 4.75 43.60
N ASP A 146 -20.04 5.00 42.49
CA ASP A 146 -20.61 5.33 41.17
C ASP A 146 -21.63 6.50 41.20
N ARG A 147 -21.42 7.48 42.09
CA ARG A 147 -22.27 8.67 42.23
C ARG A 147 -21.44 9.92 42.49
N LYS A 148 -21.84 11.05 41.91
CA LYS A 148 -21.22 12.39 42.04
C LYS A 148 -21.64 13.09 43.35
N THR A 149 -21.42 12.47 44.50
CA THR A 149 -21.68 13.13 45.78
C THR A 149 -20.60 12.71 46.76
N GLU A 150 -19.77 13.66 47.19
CA GLU A 150 -18.56 13.42 48.00
C GLU A 150 -18.89 12.87 49.40
N ASP A 151 -20.09 13.15 49.93
CA ASP A 151 -20.48 12.84 51.32
C ASP A 151 -20.95 11.41 51.61
N ARG A 152 -20.99 10.50 50.62
CA ARG A 152 -21.47 9.13 50.85
C ARG A 152 -20.32 8.13 51.02
N THR A 153 -20.11 7.70 52.25
CA THR A 153 -19.22 6.58 52.62
C THR A 153 -19.83 5.20 52.32
N LEU A 154 -19.06 4.12 52.48
CA LEU A 154 -19.53 2.74 52.34
C LEU A 154 -20.55 2.41 53.44
N SER A 155 -21.64 1.73 53.07
CA SER A 155 -22.64 1.24 54.02
C SER A 155 -22.68 -0.28 54.06
N GLU A 156 -23.09 -0.84 55.19
CA GLU A 156 -23.30 -2.28 55.35
C GLU A 156 -24.24 -2.83 54.27
N ARG A 157 -25.35 -2.12 54.00
CA ARG A 157 -26.31 -2.49 52.95
C ARG A 157 -25.67 -2.51 51.56
N THR A 158 -24.78 -1.57 51.26
CA THR A 158 -24.06 -1.49 49.97
C THR A 158 -23.15 -2.70 49.78
N LEU A 159 -22.34 -3.03 50.78
CA LEU A 159 -21.41 -4.16 50.71
C LEU A 159 -22.14 -5.50 50.67
N LYS A 160 -23.22 -5.67 51.45
CA LYS A 160 -24.09 -6.86 51.37
C LYS A 160 -24.72 -7.02 49.99
N ARG A 161 -25.17 -5.93 49.36
CA ARG A 161 -25.70 -5.96 48.00
C ARG A 161 -24.64 -6.39 47.00
N TRP A 162 -23.43 -5.80 47.02
CA TRP A 162 -22.35 -6.21 46.12
C TRP A 162 -21.95 -7.67 46.29
N LEU A 163 -21.90 -8.18 47.52
CA LEU A 163 -21.66 -9.60 47.77
C LEU A 163 -22.77 -10.50 47.21
N ALA A 164 -24.04 -10.08 47.32
CA ALA A 164 -25.16 -10.80 46.72
C ALA A 164 -25.08 -10.78 45.18
N ASP A 165 -24.81 -9.61 44.59
CA ASP A 165 -24.64 -9.43 43.14
C ASP A 165 -23.47 -10.29 42.61
N TYR A 166 -22.35 -10.32 43.34
CA TYR A 166 -21.18 -11.13 43.00
C TYR A 166 -21.46 -12.63 43.11
N ARG A 167 -22.18 -13.09 44.14
CA ARG A 167 -22.57 -14.49 44.27
C ARG A 167 -23.54 -14.94 43.17
N ALA A 168 -24.45 -14.07 42.78
CA ALA A 168 -25.45 -14.38 41.76
C ALA A 168 -24.89 -14.34 40.33
N HIS A 169 -23.95 -13.43 40.05
CA HIS A 169 -23.56 -13.07 38.68
C HIS A 169 -22.05 -12.92 38.47
N GLY A 170 -21.21 -13.35 39.41
CA GLY A 170 -19.76 -13.23 39.34
C GLY A 170 -19.28 -11.77 39.33
N GLU A 171 -18.08 -11.53 38.83
CA GLU A 171 -17.47 -10.19 38.79
C GLU A 171 -18.34 -9.17 38.01
N ILE A 172 -19.02 -9.63 36.96
CA ILE A 172 -19.95 -8.83 36.14
C ILE A 172 -21.12 -8.26 36.92
N GLY A 173 -21.62 -8.99 37.93
CA GLY A 173 -22.73 -8.51 38.77
C GLY A 173 -22.41 -7.20 39.49
N LEU A 174 -21.11 -6.90 39.66
CA LEU A 174 -20.65 -5.69 40.30
C LEU A 174 -20.66 -4.47 39.36
N ALA A 175 -20.77 -4.64 38.05
CA ALA A 175 -20.83 -3.53 37.11
C ALA A 175 -22.16 -2.76 37.23
N PRO A 176 -22.16 -1.41 37.15
CA PRO A 176 -23.41 -0.66 37.22
C PRO A 176 -24.27 -0.88 35.97
N ALA A 177 -25.59 -0.91 36.18
CA ALA A 177 -26.57 -1.13 35.12
C ALA A 177 -26.50 -0.05 34.04
N ARG A 178 -26.49 -0.47 32.77
CA ARG A 178 -26.47 0.45 31.63
C ARG A 178 -27.84 1.09 31.46
N ARG A 179 -27.92 2.42 31.51
CA ARG A 179 -29.06 3.14 30.92
C ARG A 179 -29.04 2.87 29.42
N GLN A 180 -30.02 2.11 28.93
CA GLN A 180 -30.18 1.91 27.50
C GLN A 180 -30.59 3.26 26.89
N LYS A 181 -29.99 3.60 25.73
CA LYS A 181 -30.43 4.77 24.98
C LYS A 181 -31.86 4.47 24.52
N ASP A 182 -32.78 5.37 24.78
CA ASP A 182 -34.12 5.28 24.23
C ASP A 182 -34.06 5.42 22.70
N MET A 183 -34.33 4.31 22.02
CA MET A 183 -34.36 4.18 20.56
C MET A 183 -35.79 4.15 20.01
N SER A 184 -36.79 4.55 20.82
CA SER A 184 -38.15 4.73 20.35
C SER A 184 -38.17 5.68 19.14
N VAL A 185 -38.97 5.30 18.14
CA VAL A 185 -39.19 6.11 16.95
C VAL A 185 -40.32 7.09 17.28
N PRO A 186 -40.06 8.42 17.29
CA PRO A 186 -41.12 9.39 17.51
C PRO A 186 -42.16 9.32 16.40
N THR A 187 -43.42 9.59 16.74
CA THR A 187 -44.55 9.54 15.81
C THR A 187 -44.40 10.50 14.61
N TRP A 188 -43.75 11.65 14.79
CA TRP A 188 -43.45 12.62 13.72
C TRP A 188 -42.31 12.21 12.77
N ALA A 189 -41.54 11.18 13.13
CA ALA A 189 -40.25 10.93 12.50
C ALA A 189 -40.37 10.43 11.06
N ALA A 190 -41.36 9.58 10.77
CA ALA A 190 -41.62 9.08 9.43
C ALA A 190 -42.01 10.21 8.46
N GLU A 191 -42.86 11.14 8.91
CA GLU A 191 -43.27 12.29 8.10
C GLU A 191 -42.11 13.25 7.84
N PHE A 192 -41.32 13.61 8.86
CA PHE A 192 -40.13 14.43 8.66
C PHE A 192 -39.14 13.79 7.66
N LEU A 193 -38.93 12.47 7.74
CA LEU A 193 -38.01 11.77 6.85
C LEU A 193 -38.43 11.89 5.37
N LYS A 194 -39.72 12.01 5.02
CA LYS A 194 -40.15 12.22 3.61
C LYS A 194 -39.62 13.53 3.02
N HIS A 195 -39.35 14.53 3.86
CA HIS A 195 -38.78 15.82 3.44
C HIS A 195 -37.25 15.78 3.41
N TYR A 196 -36.64 15.06 4.36
CA TYR A 196 -35.19 14.98 4.48
C TYR A 196 -34.54 13.94 3.56
N GLN A 197 -35.19 12.79 3.32
CA GLN A 197 -34.67 11.64 2.57
C GLN A 197 -34.85 11.76 1.05
N ARG A 198 -34.40 12.89 0.49
CA ARG A 198 -34.56 13.21 -0.93
C ARG A 198 -33.22 13.35 -1.65
N PRO A 199 -33.12 13.01 -2.96
CA PRO A 199 -31.87 13.08 -3.71
C PRO A 199 -31.25 14.48 -3.77
N GLN A 200 -32.05 15.54 -3.63
CA GLN A 200 -31.60 16.94 -3.61
C GLN A 200 -30.79 17.30 -2.34
N LYS A 201 -30.65 16.36 -1.40
CA LYS A 201 -29.89 16.52 -0.15
C LYS A 201 -30.26 17.80 0.63
N PRO A 202 -31.55 18.14 0.84
CA PRO A 202 -31.94 19.35 1.57
C PRO A 202 -31.30 19.38 2.97
N SER A 203 -30.95 20.57 3.45
CA SER A 203 -30.45 20.73 4.82
C SER A 203 -31.53 20.33 5.84
N VAL A 204 -31.14 20.08 7.08
CA VAL A 204 -32.11 19.72 8.14
C VAL A 204 -33.09 20.87 8.35
N GLU A 205 -32.61 22.10 8.23
CA GLU A 205 -33.36 23.34 8.35
C GLU A 205 -34.41 23.45 7.24
N ALA A 206 -34.00 23.30 5.97
CA ALA A 206 -34.90 23.39 4.82
C ALA A 206 -35.96 22.26 4.83
N ALA A 207 -35.57 21.04 5.18
CA ALA A 207 -36.50 19.92 5.32
C ALA A 207 -37.49 20.14 6.48
N TYR A 208 -37.03 20.75 7.58
CA TYR A 208 -37.86 21.04 8.74
C TYR A 208 -38.86 22.18 8.48
N GLU A 209 -38.47 23.21 7.73
CA GLU A 209 -39.39 24.27 7.31
C GLU A 209 -40.53 23.74 6.43
N GLN A 210 -40.21 22.90 5.44
CA GLN A 210 -41.23 22.24 4.61
C GLN A 210 -42.15 21.33 5.44
N PHE A 211 -41.57 20.55 6.35
CA PHE A 211 -42.32 19.70 7.27
C PHE A 211 -43.27 20.54 8.14
N LYS A 212 -42.78 21.66 8.70
CA LYS A 212 -43.55 22.55 9.55
C LYS A 212 -44.72 23.21 8.81
N GLN A 213 -44.49 23.71 7.60
CA GLN A 213 -45.53 24.35 6.78
C GLN A 213 -46.71 23.42 6.49
N LEU A 214 -46.45 22.15 6.21
CA LEU A 214 -47.49 21.16 5.87
C LEU A 214 -48.22 20.57 7.09
N HIS A 215 -47.67 20.75 8.29
CA HIS A 215 -48.21 20.17 9.53
C HIS A 215 -48.59 21.26 10.56
N GLN A 216 -48.75 22.51 10.10
CA GLN A 216 -49.06 23.66 10.95
C GLN A 216 -50.53 23.68 11.41
N ASP A 217 -51.43 23.06 10.63
CA ASP A 217 -52.88 23.07 10.85
C ASP A 217 -53.41 21.84 11.61
N ILE A 218 -52.55 20.85 11.90
CA ILE A 218 -52.93 19.68 12.70
C ILE A 218 -52.86 20.07 14.17
N GLN A 219 -54.03 20.39 14.74
CA GLN A 219 -54.24 20.75 16.12
C GLN A 219 -54.05 19.54 17.06
N THR A 220 -52.84 18.97 17.14
CA THR A 220 -52.47 17.97 18.17
C THR A 220 -50.93 17.82 18.28
N SER A 221 -50.34 18.41 19.31
CA SER A 221 -49.16 17.96 20.10
C SER A 221 -47.87 17.38 19.47
N VAL A 222 -47.61 17.36 18.15
CA VAL A 222 -46.50 16.53 17.59
C VAL A 222 -45.61 17.25 16.56
N CYS A 223 -45.46 18.57 16.60
CA CYS A 223 -44.38 19.24 15.86
C CYS A 223 -43.13 19.37 16.77
N PRO A 224 -42.09 18.52 16.62
CA PRO A 224 -40.89 18.58 17.44
C PRO A 224 -40.12 19.88 17.17
N SER A 225 -39.31 20.35 18.13
CA SER A 225 -38.33 21.40 17.79
C SER A 225 -37.26 20.88 16.82
N ILE A 226 -36.66 21.77 16.04
CA ILE A 226 -35.52 21.43 15.17
C ILE A 226 -34.38 20.75 15.93
N HIS A 227 -34.19 21.10 17.22
CA HIS A 227 -33.22 20.44 18.09
C HIS A 227 -33.60 19.00 18.43
N ALA A 228 -34.88 18.70 18.62
CA ALA A 228 -35.36 17.33 18.79
C ALA A 228 -35.16 16.49 17.51
N VAL A 229 -35.42 17.10 16.33
CA VAL A 229 -35.13 16.49 15.03
C VAL A 229 -33.64 16.17 14.87
N ARG A 230 -32.75 17.15 15.08
CA ARG A 230 -31.29 16.95 15.01
C ARG A 230 -30.81 15.87 16.00
N ARG A 231 -31.33 15.87 17.24
CA ARG A 231 -30.99 14.84 18.25
C ARG A 231 -31.44 13.45 17.81
N TRP A 232 -32.61 13.32 17.19
CA TRP A 232 -33.13 12.05 16.70
C TRP A 232 -32.37 11.56 15.46
N LEU A 233 -32.07 12.43 14.49
CA LEU A 233 -31.24 12.10 13.33
C LEU A 233 -29.86 11.57 13.74
N LYS A 234 -29.30 12.07 14.85
CA LYS A 234 -28.03 11.58 15.42
C LYS A 234 -28.14 10.16 16.02
N LYS A 235 -29.35 9.67 16.32
CA LYS A 235 -29.59 8.30 16.77
C LYS A 235 -29.67 7.31 15.60
N LEU A 236 -30.00 7.77 14.40
CA LEU A 236 -30.11 6.91 13.22
C LEU A 236 -28.72 6.44 12.75
N SER A 237 -28.66 5.23 12.22
CA SER A 237 -27.46 4.78 11.50
C SER A 237 -27.26 5.62 10.23
N PRO A 238 -26.01 5.80 9.75
CA PRO A 238 -25.74 6.54 8.53
C PRO A 238 -26.56 6.04 7.33
N SER A 239 -26.68 4.71 7.17
CA SER A 239 -27.46 4.11 6.07
C SER A 239 -28.95 4.46 6.14
N VAL A 240 -29.55 4.47 7.34
CA VAL A 240 -30.97 4.86 7.50
C VAL A 240 -31.12 6.35 7.29
N ARG A 241 -30.20 7.17 7.79
CA ARG A 241 -30.26 8.63 7.68
C ARG A 241 -30.14 9.12 6.23
N GLU A 242 -29.20 8.56 5.47
CA GLU A 242 -28.92 8.95 4.08
C GLU A 242 -29.74 8.19 3.03
N ARG A 243 -30.61 7.26 3.46
CA ARG A 243 -31.54 6.57 2.56
C ARG A 243 -32.33 7.59 1.74
N GLY A 244 -32.44 7.37 0.42
CA GLY A 244 -33.11 8.29 -0.51
C GLY A 244 -32.33 9.57 -0.85
N ARG A 245 -31.36 9.98 0.00
CA ARG A 245 -30.43 11.10 -0.27
C ARG A 245 -29.23 10.66 -1.12
N MET A 246 -28.86 9.40 -0.99
CA MET A 246 -27.77 8.76 -1.70
C MET A 246 -28.31 7.61 -2.54
N GLY A 247 -27.89 7.54 -3.79
CA GLY A 247 -28.18 6.39 -4.66
C GLY A 247 -27.45 5.12 -4.18
N PRO A 248 -27.75 3.94 -4.77
CA PRO A 248 -27.12 2.68 -4.40
C PRO A 248 -25.57 2.72 -4.39
N HIS A 249 -24.96 3.46 -5.32
CA HIS A 249 -23.51 3.63 -5.42
C HIS A 249 -22.92 4.49 -4.28
N GLU A 250 -23.48 5.68 -4.00
CA GLU A 250 -23.03 6.52 -2.89
C GLU A 250 -23.24 5.84 -1.52
N LEU A 251 -24.30 5.04 -1.38
CA LEU A 251 -24.56 4.23 -0.18
C LEU A 251 -23.47 3.19 0.09
N ASN A 252 -22.74 2.72 -0.93
CA ASN A 252 -21.64 1.76 -0.72
C ASN A 252 -20.48 2.36 0.07
N ALA A 253 -20.31 3.69 0.09
CA ALA A 253 -19.32 4.36 0.96
C ALA A 253 -19.67 4.25 2.46
N LEU A 254 -20.94 3.99 2.79
CA LEU A 254 -21.45 3.86 4.15
C LEU A 254 -21.60 2.40 4.60
N LYS A 255 -21.43 1.44 3.68
CA LYS A 255 -21.53 0.00 3.96
C LYS A 255 -20.17 -0.57 4.35
N ALA A 256 -20.21 -1.76 4.97
CA ALA A 256 -19.00 -2.53 5.18
C ALA A 256 -18.37 -2.88 3.83
N TYR A 257 -17.07 -2.67 3.69
CA TYR A 257 -16.29 -3.09 2.52
C TYR A 257 -15.40 -4.28 2.89
N ASN A 258 -15.24 -5.21 1.96
CA ASN A 258 -14.32 -6.33 2.12
C ASN A 258 -12.93 -5.90 1.68
N ARG A 259 -11.95 -5.99 2.59
CA ARG A 259 -10.55 -5.73 2.26
C ARG A 259 -9.91 -7.02 1.75
N ARG A 260 -9.46 -7.03 0.49
CA ARG A 260 -8.63 -8.12 -0.06
C ARG A 260 -7.19 -7.94 0.40
N GLN A 261 -6.62 -8.94 1.06
CA GLN A 261 -5.20 -8.96 1.39
C GLN A 261 -4.39 -9.50 0.20
N ALA A 262 -3.13 -9.07 0.10
CA ALA A 262 -2.21 -9.43 -0.99
C ALA A 262 -1.03 -10.27 -0.48
N ASP A 263 -1.12 -10.73 0.77
CA ASP A 263 -0.11 -11.46 1.52
C ASP A 263 0.25 -12.83 0.92
N MET A 264 -0.66 -13.41 0.14
CA MET A 264 -0.46 -14.70 -0.54
C MET A 264 -0.14 -14.56 -2.04
N LEU A 265 0.00 -13.33 -2.56
CA LEU A 265 0.29 -13.12 -3.98
C LEU A 265 1.80 -13.04 -4.21
N TRP A 266 2.31 -13.91 -5.08
CA TRP A 266 3.62 -13.78 -5.66
C TRP A 266 3.64 -12.67 -6.72
N PRO A 267 4.81 -12.12 -7.08
CA PRO A 267 4.90 -11.20 -8.20
C PRO A 267 4.33 -11.84 -9.47
N ASN A 268 3.65 -11.03 -10.28
CA ASN A 268 2.94 -11.41 -11.51
C ASN A 268 1.75 -12.37 -11.32
N ASP A 269 1.33 -12.70 -10.11
CA ASP A 269 0.10 -13.47 -9.93
C ASP A 269 -1.12 -12.70 -10.43
N VAL A 270 -1.20 -11.40 -10.11
CA VAL A 270 -2.34 -10.56 -10.50
C VAL A 270 -1.85 -9.18 -10.92
N TRP A 271 -2.05 -8.87 -12.19
CA TRP A 271 -1.87 -7.54 -12.73
C TRP A 271 -3.19 -6.79 -12.75
N VAL A 272 -3.19 -5.53 -12.36
CA VAL A 272 -4.35 -4.64 -12.41
C VAL A 272 -4.04 -3.51 -13.36
N ALA A 273 -4.92 -3.22 -14.33
CA ALA A 273 -4.71 -2.16 -15.30
C ALA A 273 -5.82 -1.13 -15.31
N ASP A 274 -5.45 0.12 -15.56
CA ASP A 274 -6.38 1.25 -15.62
C ASP A 274 -5.84 2.37 -16.52
N GLY A 275 -6.76 3.02 -17.22
CA GLY A 275 -6.50 4.20 -18.05
C GLY A 275 -6.74 5.48 -17.25
N HIS A 276 -5.93 6.51 -17.51
CA HIS A 276 -6.15 7.84 -16.95
C HIS A 276 -5.73 8.96 -17.90
N THR A 277 -6.67 9.86 -18.20
CA THR A 277 -6.37 11.09 -18.93
C THR A 277 -5.50 12.00 -18.09
N PHE A 278 -4.30 12.30 -18.57
CA PHE A 278 -3.34 13.13 -17.85
C PHE A 278 -3.86 14.56 -17.64
N ASP A 279 -3.64 15.13 -16.45
CA ASP A 279 -4.16 16.44 -16.04
C ASP A 279 -3.34 17.64 -16.53
N ALA A 280 -2.44 17.44 -17.49
CA ALA A 280 -1.67 18.50 -18.14
C ALA A 280 -1.67 18.30 -19.66
N GLU A 281 -1.50 19.40 -20.39
CA GLU A 281 -1.40 19.36 -21.85
C GLU A 281 0.06 19.14 -22.29
N VAL A 282 0.23 18.45 -23.42
CA VAL A 282 1.52 18.10 -24.02
C VAL A 282 1.44 18.32 -25.54
N ILE A 283 2.57 18.61 -26.19
CA ILE A 283 2.63 18.65 -27.66
C ILE A 283 2.59 17.23 -28.23
N ASN A 284 1.69 16.99 -29.17
CA ASN A 284 1.60 15.74 -29.91
C ASN A 284 2.79 15.63 -30.88
N PRO A 285 3.62 14.57 -30.80
CA PRO A 285 4.80 14.43 -31.66
C PRO A 285 4.45 14.19 -33.13
N LEU A 286 3.25 13.67 -33.43
CA LEU A 286 2.80 13.35 -34.79
C LEU A 286 2.16 14.55 -35.47
N THR A 287 1.34 15.31 -34.75
CA THR A 287 0.53 16.40 -35.33
C THR A 287 1.07 17.80 -35.02
N GLY A 288 1.99 17.93 -34.06
CA GLY A 288 2.44 19.21 -33.53
C GLY A 288 1.36 19.99 -32.76
N GLN A 289 0.16 19.42 -32.59
CA GLN A 289 -0.94 20.05 -31.87
C GLN A 289 -0.88 19.75 -30.37
N ILE A 290 -1.54 20.60 -29.58
CA ILE A 290 -1.65 20.41 -28.13
C ILE A 290 -2.74 19.36 -27.85
N PHE A 291 -2.43 18.36 -27.04
CA PHE A 291 -3.38 17.34 -26.62
C PHE A 291 -3.16 16.95 -25.15
N ARG A 292 -4.09 16.16 -24.60
CA ARG A 292 -3.93 15.52 -23.30
C ARG A 292 -3.66 14.03 -23.52
N PRO A 293 -2.52 13.50 -23.06
CA PRO A 293 -2.24 12.08 -23.21
C PRO A 293 -3.15 11.24 -22.31
N GLU A 294 -3.63 10.13 -22.84
CA GLU A 294 -4.21 9.04 -22.07
C GLU A 294 -3.10 8.08 -21.64
N ILE A 295 -2.95 7.84 -20.35
CA ILE A 295 -1.90 6.97 -19.81
C ILE A 295 -2.55 5.71 -19.28
N THR A 296 -2.21 4.55 -19.84
CA THR A 296 -2.62 3.26 -19.30
C THR A 296 -1.47 2.69 -18.48
N MET A 297 -1.75 2.28 -17.24
CA MET A 297 -0.76 1.73 -16.32
C MET A 297 -1.16 0.33 -15.89
N VAL A 298 -0.17 -0.53 -15.67
CA VAL A 298 -0.36 -1.85 -15.05
C VAL A 298 0.42 -1.92 -13.76
N ILE A 299 -0.26 -2.27 -12.68
CA ILE A 299 0.32 -2.51 -11.37
C ILE A 299 0.23 -3.99 -11.00
N ASP A 300 1.34 -4.57 -10.54
CA ASP A 300 1.35 -5.87 -9.90
C ASP A 300 0.72 -5.76 -8.50
N TRP A 301 -0.31 -6.56 -8.22
CA TRP A 301 -1.07 -6.43 -6.98
C TRP A 301 -0.22 -6.83 -5.76
N GLY A 302 0.57 -7.91 -5.85
CA GLY A 302 1.37 -8.41 -4.74
C GLY A 302 2.44 -7.41 -4.29
N THR A 303 3.30 -7.01 -5.23
CA THR A 303 4.45 -6.14 -4.98
C THR A 303 4.16 -4.65 -5.06
N ARG A 304 2.98 -4.25 -5.60
CA ARG A 304 2.63 -2.86 -5.91
C ARG A 304 3.54 -2.20 -6.94
N ARG A 305 4.33 -2.98 -7.68
CA ARG A 305 5.24 -2.46 -8.71
C ARG A 305 4.42 -2.05 -9.93
N ILE A 306 4.68 -0.87 -10.48
CA ILE A 306 4.24 -0.56 -11.83
C ILE A 306 5.13 -1.36 -12.78
N VAL A 307 4.51 -2.31 -13.48
CA VAL A 307 5.20 -3.29 -14.34
C VAL A 307 5.23 -2.84 -15.79
N GLY A 308 4.18 -2.14 -16.24
CA GLY A 308 4.09 -1.61 -17.60
C GLY A 308 3.24 -0.34 -17.69
N PHE A 309 3.45 0.44 -18.74
CA PHE A 309 2.65 1.61 -19.05
C PHE A 309 2.66 1.92 -20.56
N SER A 310 1.64 2.62 -21.04
CA SER A 310 1.61 3.21 -22.39
C SER A 310 1.04 4.64 -22.36
N VAL A 311 1.30 5.39 -23.42
CA VAL A 311 0.81 6.76 -23.62
C VAL A 311 0.14 6.85 -24.98
N ASN A 312 -1.12 7.27 -25.01
CA ASN A 312 -1.96 7.29 -26.21
C ASN A 312 -2.79 8.57 -26.32
N LEU A 313 -3.47 8.76 -27.46
CA LEU A 313 -4.36 9.90 -27.68
C LEU A 313 -5.69 9.77 -26.93
N ALA A 314 -6.16 8.53 -26.78
CA ALA A 314 -7.40 8.17 -26.13
C ALA A 314 -7.31 6.72 -25.64
N GLU A 315 -8.23 6.34 -24.77
CA GLU A 315 -8.38 4.96 -24.34
C GLU A 315 -8.74 4.09 -25.55
N SER A 316 -7.96 3.04 -25.77
CA SER A 316 -8.13 2.15 -26.92
C SER A 316 -7.54 0.77 -26.65
N THR A 317 -8.00 -0.22 -27.41
CA THR A 317 -7.41 -1.56 -27.39
C THR A 317 -5.90 -1.54 -27.66
N LEU A 318 -5.43 -0.66 -28.56
CA LEU A 318 -4.01 -0.48 -28.83
C LEU A 318 -3.24 -0.06 -27.58
N ALA A 319 -3.79 0.88 -26.81
CA ALA A 319 -3.18 1.31 -25.55
C ALA A 319 -3.02 0.14 -24.57
N THR A 320 -4.03 -0.72 -24.46
CA THR A 320 -3.98 -1.94 -23.64
C THR A 320 -2.87 -2.88 -24.11
N LEU A 321 -2.80 -3.17 -25.41
CA LEU A 321 -1.81 -4.08 -25.98
C LEU A 321 -0.38 -3.57 -25.82
N ASP A 322 -0.15 -2.28 -26.10
CA ASP A 322 1.15 -1.63 -25.90
C ASP A 322 1.60 -1.73 -24.44
N THR A 323 0.66 -1.54 -23.51
CA THR A 323 0.92 -1.64 -22.07
C THR A 323 1.26 -3.07 -21.65
N LEU A 324 0.54 -4.07 -22.18
CA LEU A 324 0.80 -5.48 -21.91
C LEU A 324 2.18 -5.90 -22.44
N ARG A 325 2.49 -5.56 -23.70
CA ARG A 325 3.78 -5.86 -24.33
C ARG A 325 4.93 -5.27 -23.53
N ASP A 326 4.81 -4.01 -23.17
CA ASP A 326 5.78 -3.29 -22.37
C ASP A 326 5.95 -3.93 -20.97
N GLY A 327 4.85 -4.28 -20.30
CA GLY A 327 4.89 -4.98 -19.02
C GLY A 327 5.57 -6.35 -19.09
N VAL A 328 5.18 -7.18 -20.06
CA VAL A 328 5.70 -8.54 -20.24
C VAL A 328 7.18 -8.51 -20.58
N SER A 329 7.61 -7.57 -21.43
CA SER A 329 9.02 -7.41 -21.79
C SER A 329 9.91 -7.06 -20.60
N ARG A 330 9.37 -6.30 -19.63
CA ARG A 330 10.13 -5.82 -18.46
C ARG A 330 10.10 -6.77 -17.28
N CYS A 331 8.97 -7.41 -17.04
CA CYS A 331 8.66 -8.07 -15.77
C CYS A 331 8.26 -9.53 -15.92
N GLY A 332 8.12 -10.05 -17.15
CA GLY A 332 7.62 -11.40 -17.42
C GLY A 332 6.10 -11.48 -17.48
N MET A 333 5.61 -12.70 -17.70
CA MET A 333 4.20 -13.04 -17.88
C MET A 333 3.45 -13.04 -16.56
N TYR A 334 2.14 -12.77 -16.62
CA TYR A 334 1.23 -12.75 -15.49
C TYR A 334 0.24 -13.92 -15.50
N LYS A 335 -0.32 -14.27 -14.34
CA LYS A 335 -1.37 -15.30 -14.26
C LYS A 335 -2.76 -14.71 -14.49
N VAL A 336 -3.10 -13.60 -13.83
CA VAL A 336 -4.42 -12.96 -13.94
C VAL A 336 -4.30 -11.49 -14.34
N PHE A 337 -5.03 -11.09 -15.38
CA PHE A 337 -5.22 -9.70 -15.76
C PHE A 337 -6.57 -9.19 -15.26
N TYR A 338 -6.54 -8.42 -14.18
CA TYR A 338 -7.72 -7.91 -13.49
C TYR A 338 -8.04 -6.47 -13.96
N VAL A 339 -9.07 -6.35 -14.80
CA VAL A 339 -9.42 -5.10 -15.49
C VAL A 339 -10.91 -4.77 -15.32
N ASP A 340 -11.36 -3.62 -15.82
CA ASP A 340 -12.76 -3.24 -15.79
C ASP A 340 -13.45 -3.70 -17.08
N ASN A 341 -14.75 -3.45 -17.20
CA ASN A 341 -15.50 -3.78 -18.42
C ASN A 341 -15.43 -2.64 -19.45
N GLY A 342 -14.39 -1.80 -19.41
CA GLY A 342 -14.19 -0.74 -20.40
C GLY A 342 -13.88 -1.34 -21.77
N SER A 343 -14.33 -0.71 -22.85
CA SER A 343 -14.12 -1.21 -24.22
C SER A 343 -12.65 -1.25 -24.64
N GLY A 344 -11.76 -0.57 -23.91
CA GLY A 344 -10.30 -0.72 -24.08
C GLY A 344 -9.76 -2.08 -23.63
N PHE A 345 -10.43 -2.74 -22.68
CA PHE A 345 -10.01 -4.01 -22.07
C PHE A 345 -10.92 -5.18 -22.46
N ASP A 346 -12.22 -4.96 -22.57
CA ASP A 346 -13.20 -5.97 -22.99
C ASP A 346 -13.32 -6.00 -24.53
N ASN A 347 -12.33 -6.62 -25.17
CA ASN A 347 -12.28 -6.78 -26.62
C ASN A 347 -11.60 -8.12 -26.97
N ALA A 348 -12.15 -8.85 -27.95
CA ALA A 348 -11.62 -10.09 -28.51
C ALA A 348 -10.10 -10.09 -28.76
N VAL A 349 -9.54 -8.97 -29.22
CA VAL A 349 -8.09 -8.86 -29.46
C VAL A 349 -7.28 -8.94 -28.16
N VAL A 350 -7.78 -8.35 -27.07
CA VAL A 350 -7.12 -8.43 -25.75
C VAL A 350 -7.20 -9.85 -25.20
N TYR A 351 -8.34 -10.54 -25.39
CA TYR A 351 -8.48 -11.94 -25.02
C TYR A 351 -7.51 -12.85 -25.80
N GLU A 352 -7.40 -12.68 -27.12
CA GLU A 352 -6.46 -13.45 -27.96
C GLU A 352 -5.01 -13.30 -27.47
N VAL A 353 -4.57 -12.05 -27.24
CA VAL A 353 -3.23 -11.76 -26.74
C VAL A 353 -3.02 -12.34 -25.34
N ASN A 354 -4.00 -12.21 -24.45
CA ASN A 354 -3.95 -12.80 -23.12
C ASN A 354 -3.83 -14.34 -23.16
N ASP A 355 -4.57 -15.01 -24.03
CA ASP A 355 -4.57 -16.46 -24.15
C ASP A 355 -3.21 -16.96 -24.68
N ARG A 356 -2.59 -16.22 -25.59
CA ARG A 356 -1.22 -16.50 -26.08
C ARG A 356 -0.16 -16.29 -25.01
N LEU A 357 -0.42 -15.39 -24.06
CA LEU A 357 0.39 -15.21 -22.85
C LEU A 357 0.04 -16.23 -21.75
N GLY A 358 -0.88 -17.18 -21.97
CA GLY A 358 -1.30 -18.14 -20.95
C GLY A 358 -1.94 -17.49 -19.70
N GLY A 359 -2.37 -16.23 -19.81
CA GLY A 359 -2.99 -15.48 -18.73
C GLY A 359 -4.49 -15.74 -18.64
N THR A 360 -5.14 -15.23 -17.61
CA THR A 360 -6.61 -15.23 -17.47
C THR A 360 -7.11 -13.82 -17.24
N ILE A 361 -8.06 -13.35 -18.04
CA ILE A 361 -8.72 -12.06 -17.81
C ILE A 361 -9.83 -12.22 -16.77
N THR A 362 -9.91 -11.28 -15.84
CA THR A 362 -11.03 -11.20 -14.88
C THR A 362 -11.51 -9.77 -14.77
N HIS A 363 -12.80 -9.56 -15.01
CA HIS A 363 -13.37 -8.22 -14.91
C HIS A 363 -13.91 -7.90 -13.52
N SER A 364 -13.79 -6.64 -13.12
CA SER A 364 -14.47 -6.14 -11.92
C SER A 364 -15.99 -6.17 -12.11
N LEU A 365 -16.72 -6.53 -11.04
CA LEU A 365 -18.18 -6.45 -11.05
C LEU A 365 -18.63 -5.01 -11.37
N PRO A 366 -19.65 -4.83 -12.24
CA PRO A 366 -20.21 -3.51 -12.53
C PRO A 366 -20.55 -2.75 -11.24
N TYR A 367 -20.19 -1.47 -11.19
CA TYR A 367 -20.46 -0.56 -10.07
C TYR A 367 -19.76 -0.91 -8.73
N ASN A 368 -18.76 -1.80 -8.74
CA ASN A 368 -17.92 -2.14 -7.58
C ASN A 368 -16.49 -1.58 -7.72
N SER A 369 -16.39 -0.24 -7.82
CA SER A 369 -15.11 0.50 -7.96
C SER A 369 -14.11 0.22 -6.83
N GLN A 370 -14.59 -0.12 -5.63
CA GLN A 370 -13.76 -0.41 -4.46
C GLN A 370 -12.80 -1.60 -4.66
N ALA A 371 -13.13 -2.55 -5.53
CA ALA A 371 -12.31 -3.74 -5.76
C ALA A 371 -11.00 -3.44 -6.54
N ARG A 372 -10.89 -2.28 -7.21
CA ARG A 372 -9.73 -1.83 -8.00
C ARG A 372 -8.91 -0.72 -7.34
N GLY A 373 -9.19 -0.35 -6.09
CA GLY A 373 -8.53 0.77 -5.39
C GLY A 373 -6.99 0.69 -5.26
N VAL A 374 -6.39 -0.45 -5.65
CA VAL A 374 -4.94 -0.64 -5.77
C VAL A 374 -4.30 0.31 -6.78
N ILE A 375 -4.95 0.54 -7.92
CA ILE A 375 -4.39 1.37 -9.02
C ILE A 375 -4.80 2.85 -8.94
N GLU A 376 -5.95 3.15 -8.33
CA GLU A 376 -6.43 4.53 -8.16
C GLU A 376 -5.47 5.41 -7.35
N ARG A 377 -4.80 4.85 -6.34
CA ARG A 377 -3.87 5.59 -5.50
C ARG A 377 -2.56 5.94 -6.23
N PRO A 378 -1.92 5.00 -6.93
CA PRO A 378 -0.84 5.28 -7.89
C PRO A 378 -1.15 6.44 -8.83
N HIS A 379 -2.33 6.52 -9.46
CA HIS A 379 -2.69 7.63 -10.34
C HIS A 379 -2.56 8.99 -9.64
N LYS A 380 -3.07 9.11 -8.41
CA LYS A 380 -2.93 10.35 -7.62
C LYS A 380 -1.50 10.63 -7.21
N THR A 381 -0.74 9.60 -6.83
CA THR A 381 0.63 9.78 -6.32
C THR A 381 1.68 9.99 -7.40
N ILE A 382 1.41 9.54 -8.62
CA ILE A 382 2.31 9.58 -9.77
C ILE A 382 1.79 10.62 -10.75
N LEU A 383 0.68 10.35 -11.45
CA LEU A 383 0.20 11.15 -12.58
C LEU A 383 -0.26 12.54 -12.15
N VAL A 384 -1.14 12.65 -11.16
CA VAL A 384 -1.63 13.96 -10.69
C VAL A 384 -0.48 14.79 -10.09
N ARG A 385 0.44 14.15 -9.36
CA ARG A 385 1.61 14.83 -8.78
C ARG A 385 2.56 15.34 -9.85
N LEU A 386 2.80 14.54 -10.89
CA LEU A 386 3.60 14.92 -12.05
C LEU A 386 2.92 16.01 -12.87
N ALA A 387 1.61 15.91 -13.11
CA ALA A 387 0.87 16.92 -13.88
C ALA A 387 1.03 18.32 -13.27
N LYS A 388 1.03 18.42 -11.93
CA LYS A 388 1.24 19.68 -11.19
C LYS A 388 2.63 20.29 -11.33
N THR A 389 3.63 19.57 -11.86
CA THR A 389 4.95 20.15 -12.13
C THR A 389 4.99 20.88 -13.48
N PHE A 390 3.97 20.71 -14.33
CA PHE A 390 3.87 21.39 -15.62
C PHE A 390 3.02 22.65 -15.52
N GLU A 391 3.45 23.72 -16.20
CA GLU A 391 2.66 24.96 -16.30
C GLU A 391 1.35 24.76 -17.07
N SER A 392 1.29 23.74 -17.92
CA SER A 392 0.11 23.29 -18.67
C SER A 392 -0.89 22.47 -17.85
N TYR A 393 -0.75 22.42 -16.52
CA TYR A 393 -1.69 21.75 -15.62
C TYR A 393 -3.10 22.37 -15.71
N ILE A 394 -4.12 21.51 -15.82
CA ILE A 394 -5.53 21.90 -15.91
C ILE A 394 -6.44 21.12 -14.96
N GLY A 395 -5.86 20.40 -14.00
CA GLY A 395 -6.64 19.67 -13.00
C GLY A 395 -7.35 20.59 -12.00
N ALA A 396 -8.19 19.99 -11.14
CA ALA A 396 -9.11 20.74 -10.26
C ALA A 396 -8.44 21.73 -9.29
N ASP A 397 -7.17 21.51 -8.94
CA ASP A 397 -6.42 22.38 -8.02
C ASP A 397 -5.80 23.61 -8.72
N MET A 398 -5.85 23.68 -10.05
CA MET A 398 -5.30 24.81 -10.81
C MET A 398 -6.18 26.06 -10.63
N ASP A 399 -5.54 27.21 -10.46
CA ASP A 399 -6.25 28.49 -10.46
C ASP A 399 -6.90 28.75 -11.83
N LYS A 400 -8.17 29.18 -11.82
CA LYS A 400 -8.97 29.33 -13.06
C LYS A 400 -8.45 30.45 -13.96
N GLU A 401 -7.97 31.54 -13.38
CA GLU A 401 -7.43 32.67 -14.15
C GLU A 401 -6.08 32.30 -14.76
N ALA A 402 -5.22 31.65 -13.99
CA ALA A 402 -3.95 31.11 -14.45
C ALA A 402 -4.14 30.09 -15.59
N ALA A 403 -5.04 29.10 -15.41
CA ALA A 403 -5.36 28.11 -16.45
C ALA A 403 -5.83 28.78 -17.75
N THR A 404 -6.71 29.76 -17.65
CA THR A 404 -7.22 30.51 -18.81
C THR A 404 -6.09 31.29 -19.51
N LYS A 405 -5.17 31.89 -18.74
CA LYS A 405 -4.02 32.63 -19.29
C LYS A 405 -3.06 31.70 -20.03
N THR A 406 -2.68 30.57 -19.42
CA THR A 406 -1.82 29.55 -20.04
C THR A 406 -2.45 28.98 -21.31
N HIS A 407 -3.73 28.66 -21.27
CA HIS A 407 -4.48 28.16 -22.42
C HIS A 407 -4.48 29.19 -23.56
N LYS A 408 -4.81 30.47 -23.29
CA LYS A 408 -4.79 31.53 -24.32
C LYS A 408 -3.40 31.75 -24.90
N LEU A 409 -2.37 31.75 -24.07
CA LEU A 409 -0.99 31.95 -24.49
C LEU A 409 -0.52 30.85 -25.44
N SER A 410 -0.69 29.59 -25.04
CA SER A 410 -0.26 28.43 -25.84
C SER A 410 -0.95 28.38 -27.21
N ARG A 411 -2.25 28.67 -27.27
CA ARG A 411 -3.01 28.70 -28.55
C ARG A 411 -2.57 29.86 -29.44
N LYS A 412 -2.29 31.03 -28.85
CA LYS A 412 -1.77 32.18 -29.59
C LYS A 412 -0.39 31.88 -30.18
N GLN A 413 0.51 31.27 -29.41
CA GLN A 413 1.83 30.86 -29.89
C GLN A 413 1.72 29.86 -31.04
N LEU A 414 0.88 28.83 -30.88
CA LEU A 414 0.66 27.81 -31.91
C LEU A 414 0.06 28.42 -33.20
N ALA A 415 -0.90 29.34 -33.07
CA ALA A 415 -1.48 30.04 -34.23
C ALA A 415 -0.48 30.95 -34.96
N LEU A 416 0.55 31.43 -34.27
CA LEU A 416 1.66 32.19 -34.85
C LEU A 416 2.78 31.31 -35.41
N GLY A 417 2.64 29.97 -35.35
CA GLY A 417 3.68 29.03 -35.78
C GLY A 417 4.88 28.95 -34.82
N ILE A 418 4.72 29.43 -33.58
CA ILE A 418 5.76 29.43 -32.55
C ILE A 418 5.51 28.25 -31.61
N ALA A 419 6.57 27.51 -31.26
CA ALA A 419 6.50 26.44 -30.27
C ALA A 419 5.98 26.99 -28.92
N PRO A 420 4.89 26.42 -28.36
CA PRO A 420 4.33 26.92 -27.11
C PRO A 420 5.33 26.80 -25.96
N THR A 421 5.59 27.88 -25.22
CA THR A 421 6.60 27.89 -24.15
C THR A 421 6.12 27.25 -22.85
N VAL A 422 4.81 27.18 -22.66
CA VAL A 422 4.16 26.71 -21.42
C VAL A 422 3.66 25.27 -21.52
N VAL A 423 3.75 24.65 -22.70
CA VAL A 423 3.34 23.27 -22.96
C VAL A 423 4.61 22.46 -23.27
N PRO A 424 4.92 21.40 -22.52
CA PRO A 424 6.11 20.62 -22.76
C PRO A 424 6.03 19.86 -24.09
N GLU A 425 7.19 19.65 -24.71
CA GLU A 425 7.36 18.67 -25.77
C GLU A 425 7.11 17.25 -25.25
N PHE A 426 6.70 16.35 -26.15
CA PHE A 426 6.40 14.97 -25.78
C PHE A 426 7.58 14.24 -25.13
N SER A 427 8.79 14.46 -25.64
CA SER A 427 10.03 13.85 -25.13
C SER A 427 10.29 14.23 -23.67
N VAL A 428 10.14 15.51 -23.34
CA VAL A 428 10.28 16.06 -21.97
C VAL A 428 9.23 15.46 -21.05
N PHE A 429 7.97 15.44 -21.48
CA PHE A 429 6.89 14.81 -20.73
C PHE A 429 7.16 13.31 -20.48
N PHE A 430 7.56 12.58 -21.51
CA PHE A 430 7.77 11.13 -21.44
C PHE A 430 8.93 10.76 -20.52
N ALA A 431 10.04 11.50 -20.57
CA ALA A 431 11.16 11.33 -19.65
C ALA A 431 10.75 11.59 -18.19
N ALA A 432 9.98 12.65 -17.95
CA ALA A 432 9.47 12.97 -16.61
C ALA A 432 8.47 11.91 -16.10
N LEU A 433 7.64 11.35 -16.98
CA LEU A 433 6.74 10.25 -16.66
C LEU A 433 7.52 8.99 -16.26
N GLN A 434 8.52 8.59 -17.04
CA GLN A 434 9.38 7.46 -16.71
C GLN A 434 10.03 7.64 -15.35
N GLN A 435 10.62 8.81 -15.09
CA GLN A 435 11.24 9.12 -13.81
C GLN A 435 10.21 9.04 -12.65
N ALA A 436 9.01 9.56 -12.83
CA ALA A 436 7.96 9.53 -11.80
C ALA A 436 7.51 8.09 -11.46
N LEU A 437 7.43 7.22 -12.45
CA LEU A 437 7.10 5.80 -12.29
C LEU A 437 8.22 5.06 -11.55
N ASP A 438 9.46 5.31 -11.94
CA ASP A 438 10.66 4.79 -11.32
C ASP A 438 10.80 5.21 -9.86
N ASP A 439 10.58 6.50 -9.58
CA ASP A 439 10.59 7.05 -8.22
C ASP A 439 9.50 6.43 -7.36
N TYR A 440 8.33 6.14 -7.93
CA TYR A 440 7.27 5.41 -7.23
C TYR A 440 7.72 3.99 -6.88
N ASN A 441 8.28 3.26 -7.85
CA ASN A 441 8.75 1.88 -7.66
C ASN A 441 9.89 1.77 -6.64
N ARG A 442 10.69 2.82 -6.46
CA ARG A 442 11.78 2.86 -5.46
C ARG A 442 11.35 3.40 -4.09
N ARG A 443 10.20 4.05 -3.99
CA ARG A 443 9.73 4.68 -2.74
C ARG A 443 9.06 3.67 -1.80
N PRO A 444 9.32 3.74 -0.48
CA PRO A 444 8.64 2.90 0.51
C PRO A 444 7.11 2.98 0.41
N HIS A 445 6.44 1.83 0.38
CA HIS A 445 5.00 1.74 0.16
C HIS A 445 4.27 1.13 1.36
N ARG A 446 3.35 1.89 1.97
CA ARG A 446 2.64 1.49 3.21
C ARG A 446 1.80 0.21 3.09
N GLY A 447 1.47 -0.18 1.87
CA GLY A 447 0.74 -1.42 1.59
C GLY A 447 1.60 -2.68 1.57
N LEU A 448 2.92 -2.56 1.71
CA LEU A 448 3.88 -3.68 1.70
C LEU A 448 4.39 -4.00 3.12
N PRO A 449 4.96 -5.18 3.36
CA PRO A 449 5.56 -5.55 4.64
C PRO A 449 6.62 -4.56 5.10
N LYS A 450 6.84 -4.52 6.42
CA LYS A 450 7.97 -3.78 7.01
C LYS A 450 9.17 -4.69 7.13
N PHE A 451 10.33 -4.16 6.80
CA PHE A 451 11.61 -4.80 7.00
C PHE A 451 12.56 -3.85 7.75
N ARG A 452 13.66 -4.40 8.26
CA ARG A 452 14.73 -3.58 8.82
C ARG A 452 15.66 -3.21 7.67
N ASP A 453 15.71 -1.92 7.37
CA ASP A 453 16.55 -1.39 6.31
C ASP A 453 18.04 -1.61 6.66
N PRO A 454 18.83 -2.29 5.83
CA PRO A 454 20.24 -2.57 6.12
C PRO A 454 21.09 -1.30 6.17
N ALA A 455 20.74 -0.24 5.42
CA ALA A 455 21.51 1.00 5.41
C ALA A 455 21.23 1.88 6.63
N THR A 456 19.96 1.98 7.04
CA THR A 456 19.55 2.89 8.14
C THR A 456 19.29 2.19 9.46
N LEU A 457 19.25 0.85 9.48
CA LEU A 457 18.87 -0.03 10.60
C LEU A 457 17.47 0.23 11.17
N ARG A 458 16.65 1.08 10.55
CA ARG A 458 15.29 1.43 10.98
C ARG A 458 14.26 0.51 10.34
N LYS A 459 13.16 0.25 11.06
CA LYS A 459 12.00 -0.45 10.49
C LYS A 459 11.22 0.50 9.58
N ARG A 460 11.16 0.19 8.28
CA ARG A 460 10.32 0.89 7.30
C ARG A 460 9.59 -0.12 6.41
N HIS A 461 8.59 0.36 5.67
CA HIS A 461 7.95 -0.45 4.65
C HIS A 461 8.92 -0.68 3.48
N GLN A 462 8.82 -1.83 2.83
CA GLN A 462 9.51 -2.09 1.56
C GLN A 462 9.00 -1.12 0.47
N SER A 463 9.86 -0.79 -0.49
CA SER A 463 9.44 -0.26 -1.79
C SER A 463 8.92 -1.38 -2.69
N PRO A 464 8.16 -1.07 -3.74
CA PRO A 464 7.75 -2.07 -4.72
C PRO A 464 8.91 -2.87 -5.33
N MET A 465 10.03 -2.19 -5.63
CA MET A 465 11.24 -2.83 -6.14
C MET A 465 11.89 -3.75 -5.09
N GLU A 466 11.90 -3.36 -3.82
CA GLU A 466 12.42 -4.20 -2.73
C GLU A 466 11.53 -5.43 -2.50
N SER A 467 10.21 -5.28 -2.59
CA SER A 467 9.28 -6.41 -2.48
C SER A 467 9.46 -7.40 -3.62
N TRP A 468 9.69 -6.91 -4.84
CA TRP A 468 10.01 -7.76 -5.98
C TRP A 468 11.32 -8.54 -5.77
N LYS A 469 12.39 -7.85 -5.37
CA LYS A 469 13.68 -8.48 -5.07
C LYS A 469 13.61 -9.48 -3.89
N SER A 470 12.74 -9.23 -2.91
CA SER A 470 12.50 -10.16 -1.80
C SER A 470 11.94 -11.48 -2.33
N ALA A 471 10.98 -11.42 -3.26
CA ALA A 471 10.42 -12.62 -3.87
C ALA A 471 11.47 -13.39 -4.69
N GLU A 472 12.31 -12.69 -5.46
CA GLU A 472 13.44 -13.31 -6.18
C GLU A 472 14.40 -14.02 -5.20
N ALA A 473 14.72 -13.38 -4.07
CA ALA A 473 15.56 -13.98 -3.04
C ALA A 473 14.91 -15.20 -2.34
N GLU A 474 13.58 -15.28 -2.35
CA GLU A 474 12.81 -16.44 -1.85
C GLU A 474 12.66 -17.57 -2.90
N GLY A 475 13.27 -17.41 -4.08
CA GLY A 475 13.31 -18.41 -5.15
C GLY A 475 12.22 -18.26 -6.21
N TRP A 476 11.51 -17.13 -6.25
CA TRP A 476 10.61 -16.82 -7.35
C TRP A 476 11.38 -16.36 -8.58
N GLU A 477 11.00 -16.86 -9.75
CA GLU A 477 11.58 -16.44 -11.03
C GLU A 477 10.47 -15.98 -11.98
N PRO A 478 10.68 -14.89 -12.74
CA PRO A 478 9.71 -14.44 -13.73
C PRO A 478 9.61 -15.45 -14.86
N LEU A 479 8.39 -15.90 -15.18
CA LEU A 479 8.15 -16.63 -16.41
C LEU A 479 8.27 -15.67 -17.58
N LEU A 480 9.28 -15.86 -18.43
CA LEU A 480 9.50 -15.00 -19.60
C LEU A 480 8.76 -15.57 -20.81
N ALA A 481 8.11 -14.67 -21.56
CA ALA A 481 7.57 -15.02 -22.87
C ALA A 481 8.71 -15.16 -23.88
N ASP A 482 8.56 -16.08 -24.83
CA ASP A 482 9.47 -16.19 -25.98
C ASP A 482 9.52 -14.83 -26.71
N ALA A 483 10.72 -14.42 -27.15
CA ALA A 483 10.92 -13.16 -27.86
C ALA A 483 9.99 -13.04 -29.09
N ASN A 484 9.74 -14.15 -29.79
CA ASN A 484 8.83 -14.20 -30.92
C ASN A 484 7.38 -13.93 -30.50
N ILE A 485 6.97 -14.46 -29.34
CA ILE A 485 5.65 -14.18 -28.77
C ILE A 485 5.58 -12.69 -28.44
N VAL A 486 6.56 -12.13 -27.72
CA VAL A 486 6.58 -10.70 -27.35
C VAL A 486 6.53 -9.78 -28.57
N GLU A 487 7.26 -10.11 -29.64
CA GLU A 487 7.24 -9.34 -30.89
C GLU A 487 5.88 -9.45 -31.61
N SER A 488 5.23 -10.60 -31.52
CA SER A 488 3.91 -10.79 -32.09
C SER A 488 2.76 -10.22 -31.24
N LEU A 489 2.98 -9.88 -29.96
CA LEU A 489 1.96 -9.21 -29.10
C LEU A 489 1.61 -7.81 -29.61
N THR A 490 2.51 -7.15 -30.33
CA THR A 490 2.24 -5.85 -30.99
C THR A 490 1.49 -6.00 -32.30
N ARG A 491 1.24 -7.23 -32.76
CA ARG A 491 0.68 -7.51 -34.08
C ARG A 491 -0.58 -8.38 -33.93
N PRO A 492 -1.76 -7.78 -33.65
CA PRO A 492 -3.01 -8.49 -33.69
C PRO A 492 -3.19 -9.22 -35.02
N GLN A 493 -3.89 -10.35 -34.98
CA GLN A 493 -4.11 -11.17 -36.15
C GLN A 493 -5.56 -11.10 -36.62
N VAL A 494 -5.74 -11.00 -37.94
CA VAL A 494 -7.06 -11.16 -38.57
C VAL A 494 -6.98 -12.18 -39.68
N GLU A 495 -8.00 -13.03 -39.77
CA GLU A 495 -8.10 -13.99 -40.86
C GLU A 495 -8.48 -13.28 -42.16
N ARG A 496 -7.72 -13.54 -43.22
CA ARG A 496 -7.96 -13.00 -44.56
C ARG A 496 -7.76 -14.08 -45.60
N THR A 497 -8.54 -14.00 -46.67
CA THR A 497 -8.36 -14.86 -47.83
C THR A 497 -7.28 -14.29 -48.73
N VAL A 498 -6.33 -15.12 -49.14
CA VAL A 498 -5.29 -14.75 -50.09
C VAL A 498 -5.87 -14.72 -51.50
N HIS A 499 -5.62 -13.64 -52.24
CA HIS A 499 -5.94 -13.54 -53.66
C HIS A 499 -4.73 -13.09 -54.47
N ARG A 500 -4.23 -13.97 -55.34
CA ARG A 500 -3.11 -13.69 -56.27
C ARG A 500 -1.90 -13.09 -55.54
N CYS A 501 -1.42 -13.78 -54.51
CA CYS A 501 -0.34 -13.33 -53.63
C CYS A 501 -0.63 -12.05 -52.81
N GLN A 502 -1.91 -11.63 -52.74
CA GLN A 502 -2.30 -10.43 -52.01
C GLN A 502 -3.21 -10.76 -50.83
N VAL A 503 -3.08 -9.95 -49.79
CA VAL A 503 -4.00 -9.94 -48.64
C VAL A 503 -4.43 -8.50 -48.36
N GLN A 504 -5.69 -8.33 -47.93
CA GLN A 504 -6.25 -7.00 -47.65
C GLN A 504 -6.34 -6.73 -46.15
N TRP A 505 -5.82 -5.57 -45.75
CA TRP A 505 -5.93 -5.09 -44.38
C TRP A 505 -6.07 -3.57 -44.33
N ASN A 506 -6.98 -3.06 -43.50
CA ASN A 506 -7.22 -1.62 -43.28
C ASN A 506 -7.26 -0.77 -44.58
N SER A 507 -8.01 -1.21 -45.58
CA SER A 507 -8.10 -0.64 -46.95
C SER A 507 -6.84 -0.70 -47.85
N GLY A 508 -5.70 -1.15 -47.31
CA GLY A 508 -4.47 -1.43 -48.06
C GLY A 508 -4.44 -2.83 -48.68
N THR A 509 -3.72 -2.96 -49.80
CA THR A 509 -3.43 -4.25 -50.46
C THR A 509 -1.95 -4.59 -50.24
N TYR A 510 -1.69 -5.73 -49.59
CA TYR A 510 -0.35 -6.16 -49.25
C TYR A 510 0.05 -7.33 -50.13
N PHE A 511 1.27 -7.31 -50.67
CA PHE A 511 1.76 -8.33 -51.59
C PHE A 511 2.96 -9.07 -50.99
N LEU A 512 2.91 -10.40 -51.06
CA LEU A 512 4.03 -11.29 -50.73
C LEU A 512 4.08 -12.40 -51.79
N LYS A 513 5.20 -12.50 -52.50
CA LYS A 513 5.37 -13.50 -53.57
C LYS A 513 5.27 -14.94 -53.04
N ASP A 514 5.66 -15.19 -51.80
CA ASP A 514 5.62 -16.53 -51.19
C ASP A 514 4.19 -17.03 -50.94
N LEU A 515 3.17 -16.19 -51.18
CA LEU A 515 1.76 -16.58 -51.17
C LEU A 515 1.27 -17.21 -52.49
N ASP A 516 2.15 -17.48 -53.46
CA ASP A 516 1.81 -18.01 -54.79
C ASP A 516 1.06 -19.35 -54.75
N GLY A 517 1.29 -20.16 -53.70
CA GLY A 517 0.58 -21.42 -53.47
C GLY A 517 -0.74 -21.32 -52.70
N PHE A 518 -1.03 -20.17 -52.09
CA PHE A 518 -2.12 -20.04 -51.10
C PHE A 518 -3.39 -19.41 -51.67
N HIS A 519 -3.55 -19.36 -53.00
CA HIS A 519 -4.69 -18.68 -53.62
C HIS A 519 -6.04 -19.26 -53.19
N GLY A 520 -6.90 -18.41 -52.62
CA GLY A 520 -8.22 -18.81 -52.12
C GLY A 520 -8.20 -19.43 -50.72
N GLU A 521 -7.02 -19.63 -50.13
CA GLU A 521 -6.88 -20.13 -48.76
C GLU A 521 -6.97 -18.98 -47.75
N GLN A 522 -7.37 -19.32 -46.51
CA GLN A 522 -7.35 -18.37 -45.40
C GLN A 522 -6.00 -18.39 -44.72
N VAL A 523 -5.50 -17.20 -44.39
CA VAL A 523 -4.25 -16.96 -43.66
C VAL A 523 -4.51 -15.99 -42.53
N ARG A 524 -3.66 -16.01 -41.51
CA ARG A 524 -3.68 -15.03 -40.42
C ARG A 524 -2.75 -13.88 -40.75
N VAL A 525 -3.30 -12.69 -40.91
CA VAL A 525 -2.54 -11.48 -41.18
C VAL A 525 -2.31 -10.75 -39.86
N ALA A 526 -1.06 -10.77 -39.40
CA ALA A 526 -0.60 -10.02 -38.25
C ALA A 526 -0.15 -8.63 -38.72
N TYR A 527 -0.60 -7.57 -38.06
CA TYR A 527 -0.37 -6.19 -38.51
C TYR A 527 0.03 -5.28 -37.36
N ASP A 528 0.90 -4.31 -37.59
CA ASP A 528 1.24 -3.29 -36.60
C ASP A 528 0.36 -2.05 -36.83
N PHE A 529 -0.34 -1.58 -35.80
CA PHE A 529 -1.12 -0.35 -35.90
C PHE A 529 -0.26 0.92 -36.09
N ARG A 530 1.04 0.85 -35.76
CA ARG A 530 2.02 1.94 -35.87
C ARG A 530 2.81 1.90 -37.17
N ASP A 531 2.84 0.76 -37.84
CA ASP A 531 3.50 0.56 -39.14
C ASP A 531 2.57 -0.16 -40.11
N SER A 532 1.95 0.61 -41.02
CA SER A 532 1.10 0.08 -42.09
C SER A 532 1.87 -0.26 -43.36
N SER A 533 3.20 -0.08 -43.40
CA SER A 533 4.01 -0.35 -44.60
C SER A 533 4.11 -1.84 -44.92
N ARG A 534 3.89 -2.70 -43.92
CA ARG A 534 3.97 -4.15 -44.05
C ARG A 534 3.00 -4.86 -43.12
N VAL A 535 2.70 -6.10 -43.44
CA VAL A 535 1.97 -7.05 -42.58
C VAL A 535 2.70 -8.40 -42.63
N TRP A 536 2.58 -9.19 -41.57
CA TRP A 536 3.17 -10.52 -41.48
C TRP A 536 2.07 -11.54 -41.73
N VAL A 537 2.28 -12.43 -42.69
CA VAL A 537 1.29 -13.41 -43.08
C VAL A 537 1.69 -14.76 -42.49
N HIS A 538 0.77 -15.37 -41.75
CA HIS A 538 0.92 -16.66 -41.09
C HIS A 538 -0.08 -17.67 -41.65
N SER A 539 0.23 -18.96 -41.59
CA SER A 539 -0.74 -20.03 -41.82
C SER A 539 -1.85 -20.02 -40.75
N LEU A 540 -2.92 -20.79 -40.94
CA LEU A 540 -3.95 -20.98 -39.90
C LEU A 540 -3.40 -21.70 -38.67
N GLU A 541 -2.36 -22.51 -38.85
CA GLU A 541 -1.63 -23.20 -37.80
C GLU A 541 -0.68 -22.27 -37.04
N GLY A 542 -0.40 -21.07 -37.58
CA GLY A 542 0.37 -20.00 -36.93
C GLY A 542 1.80 -19.84 -37.44
N ASP A 543 2.24 -20.66 -38.40
CA ASP A 543 3.58 -20.59 -38.97
C ASP A 543 3.74 -19.33 -39.84
N LEU A 544 4.84 -18.58 -39.65
CA LEU A 544 5.10 -17.38 -40.45
C LEU A 544 5.44 -17.78 -41.89
N ILE A 545 4.63 -17.32 -42.85
CA ILE A 545 4.86 -17.48 -44.29
C ILE A 545 5.82 -16.39 -44.77
N GLY A 546 5.65 -15.14 -44.32
CA GLY A 546 6.57 -14.04 -44.62
C GLY A 546 5.99 -12.64 -44.43
N GLU A 547 6.75 -11.62 -44.82
CA GLU A 547 6.36 -10.20 -44.73
C GLU A 547 5.77 -9.70 -46.05
N ALA A 548 4.48 -9.35 -46.05
CA ALA A 548 3.81 -8.73 -47.19
C ALA A 548 3.90 -7.20 -47.12
N LEU A 549 4.36 -6.58 -48.20
CA LEU A 549 4.56 -5.13 -48.29
C LEU A 549 3.32 -4.45 -48.87
N LEU A 550 2.96 -3.28 -48.34
CA LEU A 550 1.88 -2.44 -48.86
C LEU A 550 2.20 -2.05 -50.30
N ASP A 551 1.28 -2.34 -51.21
CA ASP A 551 1.43 -2.10 -52.65
C ASP A 551 2.76 -2.68 -53.19
N GLY A 552 3.26 -3.78 -52.61
CA GLY A 552 4.57 -4.37 -52.93
C GLY A 552 4.72 -4.85 -54.38
N ASN A 553 3.62 -4.99 -55.11
CA ASN A 553 3.59 -5.28 -56.54
C ASN A 553 3.24 -4.07 -57.41
N ALA A 554 3.00 -2.89 -56.83
CA ALA A 554 2.71 -1.66 -57.56
C ALA A 554 4.01 -0.98 -57.95
N SER A 555 4.20 -0.79 -59.25
CA SER A 555 5.23 0.12 -59.77
C SER A 555 4.59 1.50 -60.00
N PRO A 556 5.25 2.61 -59.62
CA PRO A 556 4.75 3.94 -59.93
C PRO A 556 4.55 4.09 -61.44
N ALA A 557 3.39 4.58 -61.88
CA ALA A 557 3.10 4.80 -63.31
C ALA A 557 4.08 5.78 -63.99
N MET A 558 4.73 6.63 -63.20
CA MET A 558 5.78 7.57 -63.64
C MET A 558 6.87 7.66 -62.56
N PRO A 559 8.16 7.83 -62.93
CA PRO A 559 9.25 8.00 -61.97
C PRO A 559 9.04 9.25 -61.10
N LYS A 560 9.28 9.14 -59.77
CA LYS A 560 9.16 10.25 -58.80
C LYS A 560 9.90 11.53 -59.24
N THR A 561 11.05 11.37 -59.90
CA THR A 561 11.88 12.46 -60.44
C THR A 561 11.18 13.31 -61.52
N MET A 562 10.20 12.77 -62.25
CA MET A 562 9.42 13.54 -63.24
C MET A 562 8.29 14.34 -62.59
N LEU A 563 7.63 13.76 -61.57
CA LEU A 563 6.56 14.43 -60.81
C LEU A 563 7.12 15.55 -59.93
N GLU A 564 8.26 15.33 -59.27
CA GLU A 564 8.97 16.36 -58.48
C GLU A 564 9.40 17.53 -59.37
N LYS A 565 10.03 17.27 -60.53
CA LYS A 565 10.38 18.33 -61.50
C LYS A 565 9.16 19.09 -62.02
N ALA A 566 8.02 18.42 -62.20
CA ALA A 566 6.79 19.06 -62.65
C ALA A 566 6.16 19.92 -61.56
N SER A 567 6.16 19.45 -60.30
CA SER A 567 5.69 20.20 -59.13
C SER A 567 6.57 21.40 -58.82
N GLU A 568 7.90 21.23 -58.78
CA GLU A 568 8.85 22.33 -58.61
C GLU A 568 8.69 23.41 -59.68
N LYS A 569 8.48 23.01 -60.95
CA LYS A 569 8.23 23.95 -62.05
C LYS A 569 6.90 24.70 -61.87
N ARG A 570 5.88 24.05 -61.31
CA ARG A 570 4.57 24.63 -61.04
C ARG A 570 4.62 25.61 -59.86
N GLU A 571 5.26 25.22 -58.77
CA GLU A 571 5.47 26.04 -57.57
C GLU A 571 6.33 27.27 -57.89
N ARG A 572 7.45 27.09 -58.60
CA ARG A 572 8.29 28.19 -59.07
C ARG A 572 7.53 29.15 -59.99
N GLY A 573 6.65 28.62 -60.83
CA GLY A 573 5.76 29.40 -61.69
C GLY A 573 4.69 30.19 -60.90
N GLN A 574 4.14 29.62 -59.81
CA GLN A 574 3.16 30.30 -58.95
C GLN A 574 3.81 31.35 -58.06
N LEU A 575 4.98 31.05 -57.47
CA LEU A 575 5.77 31.98 -56.66
C LEU A 575 6.24 33.18 -57.50
N SER A 576 6.70 32.96 -58.74
CA SER A 576 7.07 34.04 -59.65
C SER A 576 5.89 34.97 -59.97
N ARG A 577 4.66 34.43 -60.12
CA ARG A 577 3.45 35.24 -60.34
C ARG A 577 3.07 36.05 -59.10
N LEU A 578 3.23 35.49 -57.91
CA LEU A 578 2.98 36.19 -56.64
C LEU A 578 3.99 37.31 -56.39
N VAL A 579 5.29 37.08 -56.60
CA VAL A 579 6.33 38.11 -56.51
C VAL A 579 6.06 39.23 -57.52
N LYS A 580 5.70 38.88 -58.76
CA LYS A 580 5.38 39.86 -59.80
C LYS A 580 4.14 40.69 -59.44
N LYS A 581 3.09 40.06 -58.92
CA LYS A 581 1.87 40.73 -58.46
C LYS A 581 2.13 41.63 -57.24
N ALA A 582 2.95 41.19 -56.30
CA ALA A 582 3.37 41.97 -55.14
C ALA A 582 4.17 43.21 -55.57
N LYS A 583 5.18 43.06 -56.44
CA LYS A 583 5.96 44.17 -57.01
C LYS A 583 5.09 45.19 -57.76
N THR A 584 4.08 44.72 -58.51
CA THR A 584 3.12 45.60 -59.20
C THR A 584 2.25 46.41 -58.22
N ILE A 585 1.95 45.87 -57.05
CA ILE A 585 1.10 46.53 -56.04
C ILE A 585 1.91 47.48 -55.14
N THR A 586 3.15 47.11 -54.76
CA THR A 586 3.95 47.86 -53.77
C THR A 586 5.02 48.76 -54.39
N GLY A 587 5.35 48.60 -55.67
CA GLY A 587 6.37 49.42 -56.37
C GLY A 587 7.82 49.14 -55.96
N GLN A 588 8.06 48.17 -55.07
CA GLN A 588 9.38 47.77 -54.57
C GLN A 588 9.66 46.30 -54.91
N ASP A 589 10.94 45.93 -55.02
CA ASP A 589 11.34 44.54 -55.16
C ASP A 589 11.09 43.76 -53.86
N VAL A 590 10.33 42.67 -53.97
CA VAL A 590 9.91 41.82 -52.83
C VAL A 590 10.64 40.48 -52.92
N GLU A 591 11.51 40.19 -51.97
CA GLU A 591 12.08 38.85 -51.77
C GLU A 591 11.17 38.01 -50.86
N MET A 592 10.79 36.81 -51.33
CA MET A 592 10.11 35.81 -50.51
C MET A 592 11.14 34.86 -49.91
N ARG A 593 11.26 34.83 -48.58
CA ARG A 593 12.00 33.79 -47.85
C ARG A 593 11.02 32.72 -47.37
N VAL A 594 11.20 31.50 -47.87
CA VAL A 594 10.51 30.31 -47.35
C VAL A 594 11.28 29.84 -46.13
N ILE A 595 10.67 29.95 -44.95
CA ILE A 595 11.18 29.30 -43.75
C ILE A 595 10.70 27.85 -43.82
N ALA A 596 11.60 26.93 -44.15
CA ALA A 596 11.28 25.51 -44.09
C ALA A 596 10.97 25.16 -42.63
N PRO A 597 9.83 24.49 -42.33
CA PRO A 597 9.70 23.83 -41.05
C PRO A 597 10.87 22.84 -40.94
N GLN A 598 11.61 22.87 -39.84
CA GLN A 598 12.53 21.79 -39.50
C GLN A 598 11.68 20.56 -39.13
N SER A 599 11.06 19.94 -40.13
CA SER A 599 10.55 18.58 -40.04
C SER A 599 11.75 17.66 -40.14
N SER A 600 12.24 17.22 -38.98
CA SER A 600 13.15 16.09 -38.88
C SER A 600 12.43 14.81 -39.33
N GLN A 601 12.34 14.61 -40.65
CA GLN A 601 12.13 13.31 -41.26
C GLN A 601 13.50 12.64 -41.36
N TYR A 602 13.77 11.75 -40.40
CA TYR A 602 14.91 10.85 -40.47
C TYR A 602 14.55 9.67 -41.39
N ASP A 603 14.68 9.85 -42.69
CA ASP A 603 14.98 8.74 -43.60
C ASP A 603 16.43 8.91 -44.06
N LEU A 604 17.36 8.47 -43.21
CA LEU A 604 18.77 8.42 -43.56
C LEU A 604 18.98 7.22 -44.49
N SER A 605 19.59 7.44 -45.66
CA SER A 605 20.05 6.33 -46.50
C SER A 605 21.07 5.46 -45.73
N PRO A 606 21.28 4.17 -46.10
CA PRO A 606 22.26 3.32 -45.42
C PRO A 606 23.66 3.94 -45.34
N ASP A 607 24.05 4.70 -46.37
CA ASP A 607 25.32 5.43 -46.40
C ASP A 607 25.31 6.64 -45.46
N GLN A 608 24.20 7.36 -45.36
CA GLN A 608 24.04 8.46 -44.39
C GLN A 608 23.86 7.97 -42.95
N LEU A 609 23.33 6.77 -42.73
CA LEU A 609 23.31 6.07 -41.44
C LEU A 609 24.72 5.64 -41.05
N ALA A 610 25.51 5.13 -41.97
CA ALA A 610 26.91 4.80 -41.73
C ALA A 610 27.76 6.05 -41.45
N GLU A 611 27.47 7.15 -42.15
CA GLU A 611 28.14 8.44 -41.97
C GLU A 611 27.69 9.13 -40.67
N ALA A 612 26.41 9.07 -40.32
CA ALA A 612 25.86 9.53 -39.04
C ALA A 612 26.28 8.65 -37.87
N GLN A 613 26.45 7.33 -38.04
CA GLN A 613 27.03 6.44 -37.04
C GLN A 613 28.52 6.72 -36.86
N ARG A 614 29.26 7.01 -37.94
CA ARG A 614 30.64 7.53 -37.85
C ARG A 614 30.68 8.86 -37.13
N PHE A 615 29.79 9.79 -37.46
CA PHE A 615 29.72 11.10 -36.81
C PHE A 615 29.27 10.98 -35.35
N ALA A 616 28.37 10.05 -35.01
CA ALA A 616 27.93 9.76 -33.65
C ALA A 616 28.98 8.97 -32.83
N GLN A 617 29.84 8.17 -33.48
CA GLN A 617 31.03 7.59 -32.84
C GLN A 617 32.13 8.64 -32.61
N LEU A 618 32.24 9.63 -33.50
CA LEU A 618 33.15 10.78 -33.35
C LEU A 618 32.60 11.87 -32.39
N ALA A 619 31.28 11.95 -32.24
CA ALA A 619 30.55 12.91 -31.39
C ALA A 619 30.00 12.28 -30.09
N ALA A 620 30.20 10.97 -29.89
CA ALA A 620 30.09 10.37 -28.57
C ALA A 620 30.99 11.19 -27.64
N PRO A 621 30.53 11.59 -26.44
CA PRO A 621 31.40 12.29 -25.51
C PRO A 621 32.61 11.39 -25.28
N GLN A 622 33.77 11.80 -25.80
CA GLN A 622 35.03 11.25 -25.33
C GLN A 622 34.95 11.39 -23.81
N ALA A 623 35.14 10.28 -23.10
CA ALA A 623 35.28 10.30 -21.66
C ALA A 623 36.22 11.46 -21.34
N SER A 624 35.73 12.47 -20.62
CA SER A 624 36.51 13.66 -20.32
C SER A 624 37.83 13.19 -19.75
N ALA A 625 38.93 13.55 -20.41
CA ALA A 625 40.27 13.23 -19.91
C ALA A 625 40.34 13.67 -18.44
N PHE A 626 40.94 12.85 -17.60
CA PHE A 626 41.02 13.13 -16.17
C PHE A 626 41.92 14.36 -15.94
N GLU A 627 41.30 15.54 -15.91
CA GLU A 627 42.01 16.81 -15.75
C GLU A 627 42.31 17.08 -14.28
N LEU A 628 43.60 17.19 -13.96
CA LEU A 628 44.05 17.56 -12.63
C LEU A 628 43.95 19.07 -12.43
N PRO A 629 43.24 19.55 -11.39
CA PRO A 629 43.23 20.96 -11.03
C PRO A 629 44.66 21.49 -10.85
N THR A 630 44.91 22.74 -11.23
CA THR A 630 46.24 23.36 -11.04
C THR A 630 46.47 23.84 -9.60
N ASP A 631 45.39 24.11 -8.86
CA ASP A 631 45.41 24.53 -7.46
C ASP A 631 45.62 23.32 -6.51
N PRO A 632 46.64 23.36 -5.64
CA PRO A 632 46.88 22.31 -4.64
C PRO A 632 45.66 22.01 -3.74
N THR A 633 44.87 23.04 -3.38
CA THR A 633 43.69 22.86 -2.51
C THR A 633 42.57 22.13 -3.24
N ALA A 634 42.34 22.49 -4.50
CA ALA A 634 41.41 21.80 -5.38
C ALA A 634 41.81 20.33 -5.62
N ARG A 635 43.11 20.03 -5.78
CA ARG A 635 43.59 18.64 -5.85
C ARG A 635 43.30 17.85 -4.57
N TYR A 636 43.50 18.45 -3.39
CA TYR A 636 43.16 17.79 -2.12
C TYR A 636 41.66 17.48 -2.00
N ARG A 637 40.78 18.39 -2.44
CA ARG A 637 39.33 18.14 -2.47
C ARG A 637 38.94 17.07 -3.49
N LEU A 638 39.55 17.09 -4.68
CA LEU A 638 39.33 16.07 -5.72
C LEU A 638 39.71 14.68 -5.20
N TRP A 639 40.81 14.57 -4.45
CA TRP A 639 41.22 13.31 -3.83
C TRP A 639 40.15 12.76 -2.88
N HIS A 640 39.61 13.58 -1.97
CA HIS A 640 38.51 13.17 -1.07
C HIS A 640 37.22 12.82 -1.80
N GLN A 641 36.92 13.49 -2.92
CA GLN A 641 35.76 13.15 -3.76
C GLN A 641 35.94 11.78 -4.42
N ILE A 642 37.13 11.49 -4.95
CA ILE A 642 37.45 10.18 -5.52
C ILE A 642 37.44 9.10 -4.44
N ASP A 643 37.98 9.37 -3.24
CA ASP A 643 37.96 8.45 -2.09
C ASP A 643 36.54 8.09 -1.65
N ALA A 644 35.63 9.07 -1.63
CA ALA A 644 34.21 8.85 -1.34
C ALA A 644 33.53 7.98 -2.41
N ARG A 645 33.87 8.17 -3.70
CA ARG A 645 33.35 7.37 -4.83
C ARG A 645 33.82 5.92 -4.76
N ILE A 646 35.10 5.69 -4.41
CA ILE A 646 35.65 4.34 -4.15
C ILE A 646 34.86 3.68 -3.01
N THR A 647 34.63 4.42 -1.92
CA THR A 647 33.90 3.92 -0.75
C THR A 647 32.43 3.58 -1.06
N SER A 648 31.81 4.27 -2.01
CA SER A 648 30.43 3.99 -2.45
C SER A 648 30.33 2.89 -3.52
N GLY A 649 31.43 2.27 -3.93
CA GLY A 649 31.45 1.17 -4.91
C GLY A 649 31.28 1.61 -6.36
N GLU A 650 31.62 2.85 -6.70
CA GLU A 650 31.54 3.37 -8.07
C GLU A 650 32.79 2.97 -8.88
N SER A 651 32.62 2.60 -10.15
CA SER A 651 33.74 2.20 -11.03
C SER A 651 34.50 3.42 -11.54
N LEU A 652 35.79 3.54 -11.18
CA LEU A 652 36.67 4.62 -11.63
C LEU A 652 37.50 4.24 -12.86
N THR A 653 37.99 5.26 -13.57
CA THR A 653 38.96 5.09 -14.66
C THR A 653 40.35 4.68 -14.14
N ALA A 654 41.19 4.14 -15.03
CA ALA A 654 42.55 3.73 -14.66
C ALA A 654 43.42 4.92 -14.20
N GLU A 655 43.23 6.10 -14.80
CA GLU A 655 43.95 7.34 -14.46
C GLU A 655 43.56 7.89 -13.07
N GLU A 656 42.26 7.95 -12.77
CA GLU A 656 41.74 8.34 -11.44
C GLU A 656 42.28 7.42 -10.35
N THR A 657 42.27 6.10 -10.60
CA THR A 657 42.76 5.09 -9.66
C THR A 657 44.25 5.26 -9.38
N GLN A 658 45.05 5.44 -10.44
CA GLN A 658 46.50 5.58 -10.30
C GLN A 658 46.90 6.90 -9.64
N TRP A 659 46.18 7.98 -9.93
CA TRP A 659 46.42 9.28 -9.31
C TRP A 659 46.00 9.29 -7.83
N HIS A 660 44.82 8.76 -7.49
CA HIS A 660 44.35 8.64 -6.09
C HIS A 660 45.34 7.86 -5.23
N ALA A 661 45.94 6.78 -5.75
CA ALA A 661 46.96 6.01 -5.04
C ALA A 661 48.29 6.77 -4.83
N ARG A 662 48.66 7.68 -5.75
CA ARG A 662 49.96 8.40 -5.72
C ARG A 662 49.90 9.74 -5.00
N TYR A 663 48.79 10.49 -5.12
CA TYR A 663 48.70 11.86 -4.63
C TYR A 663 48.95 12.03 -3.11
N PRO A 664 48.54 11.11 -2.22
CA PRO A 664 48.86 11.18 -0.79
C PRO A 664 50.36 11.17 -0.45
N GLN A 665 51.20 10.68 -1.39
CA GLN A 665 52.65 10.66 -1.22
C GLN A 665 53.30 11.99 -1.61
N HIS A 666 52.57 12.88 -2.29
CA HIS A 666 53.05 14.19 -2.73
C HIS A 666 53.14 15.19 -1.56
N LEU A 667 54.13 16.10 -1.61
CA LEU A 667 54.36 17.10 -0.56
C LEU A 667 53.14 18.02 -0.37
N ASP A 668 52.50 18.43 -1.47
CA ASP A 668 51.30 19.28 -1.46
C ASP A 668 50.13 18.65 -0.70
N PHE A 669 49.97 17.33 -0.76
CA PHE A 669 48.90 16.65 -0.03
C PHE A 669 49.13 16.76 1.48
N LYS A 670 50.36 16.49 1.92
CA LYS A 670 50.73 16.55 3.35
C LYS A 670 50.64 17.97 3.91
N SER A 671 51.07 18.98 3.14
CA SER A 671 51.01 20.37 3.57
C SER A 671 49.57 20.87 3.70
N ILE A 672 48.70 20.55 2.75
CA ILE A 672 47.29 20.93 2.80
C ILE A 672 46.52 20.11 3.85
N GLN A 673 46.83 18.84 4.04
CA GLN A 673 46.27 18.03 5.13
C GLN A 673 46.57 18.64 6.50
N GLN A 674 47.80 19.12 6.72
CA GLN A 674 48.18 19.82 7.96
C GLN A 674 47.44 21.16 8.11
N MET A 675 47.26 21.91 7.03
CA MET A 675 46.48 23.16 7.03
C MET A 675 45.03 22.92 7.45
N PHE A 676 44.36 21.92 6.86
CA PHE A 676 42.98 21.58 7.22
C PHE A 676 42.88 21.04 8.65
N ALA A 677 43.81 20.19 9.08
CA ALA A 677 43.84 19.69 10.46
C ALA A 677 44.03 20.82 11.48
N PHE A 678 44.87 21.81 11.19
CA PHE A 678 45.03 22.99 12.04
C PHE A 678 43.79 23.88 12.05
N ALA A 679 43.12 24.06 10.91
CA ALA A 679 41.88 24.81 10.81
C ALA A 679 40.72 24.14 11.58
N ASP A 680 40.65 22.81 11.58
CA ASP A 680 39.65 22.07 12.34
C ASP A 680 39.95 22.10 13.85
N GLN A 681 41.22 22.07 14.26
CA GLN A 681 41.62 22.29 15.65
C GLN A 681 41.35 23.71 16.15
N ALA A 682 41.36 24.71 15.27
CA ALA A 682 41.00 26.09 15.61
C ALA A 682 39.47 26.33 15.64
N ARG A 683 38.67 25.41 15.11
CA ARG A 683 37.19 25.45 15.10
C ARG A 683 36.56 24.60 16.21
N ALA A 684 37.27 23.58 16.68
CA ALA A 684 36.92 22.80 17.88
C ALA A 684 37.31 23.56 19.15
#